data_AF-A0A6D2IPG6-F1
#
_entry.id   AF-A0A6D2IPG6-F1
#
_cell.length_a   1.000
_cell.length_b   1.000
_cell.length_c   1.000
_cell.angle_alpha   90.00
_cell.angle_beta   90.00
_cell.angle_gamma   90.00
#
_symmetry.space_group_name_H-M   'P 1'
#
loop_
_entity.id
_entity.type
_entity.pdbx_description
1 polymer ?
#
loop_
_entity_poly.entity_id
_entity_poly.type
_entity_poly.pdbx_seq_one_letter_code
_entity_poly.pdbx_strand_id
1 'polypeptide(L)'
;MANSAWIEAYPSGRSEYLNFEGSDHRPIISFFHAAKKKKRGLFRYDRKLRNNEEVKQLIEETWNYNSRANVEMRISNCRKAIIQWHKSNHTNNQKQIEEKRRELEGAMSNNEPNEILISQINKELKGAYEAEEEYWRQRSRQMWLSLGDKNSGYFHAATRGRRARNNISVIEDDAGNTVYEEAKIAEIITCYFEKMFTSQAGSRTETVNQSITRRISDETNRRLTQIPSQQEVNAAIFSIHPDKAPGPDGFSASFFHSNWETIGEHITTEIQDFFRTGSLPQNLNATHICLIPKKTSPKSVADYRPIALCNVLYKIISKILTARLHPILDGLVSENQCAFVPGRAISDNVMITHEILHFLKISTANKRGSMAIKTDMTKAYDRVEWDFIKVVLEKMGFHEKLIGWIMQCVTTVTFSFLLNGTAVGKVKPSRGIRQGDPLSPYLFILCSEVLSGLCNKAQETGQLSGVRVAMGSPRVNHLLFADDTMFFCKSNAKTCKVLKEILDKYEEASGQKISCQKSTITFSKKTSREVKRSAMNILGIHHEGGQGKYLGLPEAFGRKKKDLFSSVVDRIRQRAISWSSKLLSSAGKLVLLKSVLSSMPTYAMSCFKLPVSLSTRIQSVLTRFWWDANPEKRKMCWIAWKKLTRGKSEGGLGIRDIQDFNDALLSKLSWRILTKPDCLLARILKGKYFQNQSFLDCTLNTGCSHGWRGIMIGRDLLKEKLGKVIGNGDTTRVWEDPWLSTKEPIIPMGPAPLAYKNLRVKDLFLPNSRVWNANLIRRVLPAYEREILGIIPGNYATEDRLAWLPQANGEYSVKTGYHTARARTPDEVVPASANGSFNWITDIWKGYYAPKLKIFLWKSVQGALPVGENLAARGLNSQSACIQCGALETTLHLLFHCRYAQTVWNAAPFRDQFLPSAITSTKEGIAKLKLIICLPPLGIKGESLAPWILWSIWLSRNNKIFNNNNLGAFGTLNLAIIRAREWMEAQTELQAKTFTGAIRSANQSIPDEFIRCHTDGAWNEEHRSGGHGWTFQDNKLEFLKQDSAAAANIASPLIVESIAIRSALQQALDLGIKSLHVASDSQQLINAIISNSKLSEIFGILQDISHLSLFF
;
A
#
# COMPACT_ATOMS: atom_id res chain seq x y z
N MET A 1 24.26 -26.25 -5.69
CA MET A 1 23.22 -25.35 -6.26
C MET A 1 22.69 -26.04 -7.52
N ALA A 2 21.41 -26.42 -7.57
CA ALA A 2 20.82 -27.06 -8.75
C ALA A 2 20.25 -26.02 -9.72
N ASN A 3 20.46 -26.20 -11.02
CA ASN A 3 19.85 -25.36 -12.05
C ASN A 3 18.40 -25.83 -12.34
N SER A 4 17.66 -25.01 -13.09
CA SER A 4 16.23 -25.25 -13.37
C SER A 4 15.96 -26.56 -14.11
N ALA A 5 16.89 -26.99 -14.98
CA ALA A 5 16.75 -28.20 -15.78
C ALA A 5 16.92 -29.47 -14.94
N TRP A 6 17.83 -29.46 -13.96
CA TRP A 6 18.07 -30.58 -13.05
C TRP A 6 16.85 -30.91 -12.17
N ILE A 7 16.16 -29.88 -11.67
CA ILE A 7 14.95 -30.04 -10.83
C ILE A 7 13.78 -30.62 -11.64
N GLU A 8 13.77 -30.40 -12.96
CA GLU A 8 12.73 -30.88 -13.87
C GLU A 8 12.87 -32.36 -14.19
N ALA A 9 14.10 -32.82 -14.47
CA ALA A 9 14.39 -34.22 -14.71
C ALA A 9 14.22 -35.08 -13.43
N TYR A 10 14.47 -34.49 -12.26
CA TYR A 10 14.51 -35.21 -10.99
C TYR A 10 13.72 -34.49 -9.88
N PRO A 11 12.36 -34.47 -9.95
CA PRO A 11 11.52 -33.79 -8.96
C PRO A 11 11.56 -34.43 -7.56
N SER A 12 12.02 -35.69 -7.46
CA SER A 12 12.32 -36.41 -6.22
C SER A 12 13.83 -36.50 -5.93
N GLY A 13 14.67 -35.84 -6.72
CA GLY A 13 16.12 -35.82 -6.56
C GLY A 13 16.53 -35.07 -5.30
N ARG A 14 17.28 -35.73 -4.42
CA ARG A 14 17.88 -35.12 -3.22
C ARG A 14 19.40 -35.31 -3.28
N SER A 15 20.16 -34.41 -2.66
CA SER A 15 21.62 -34.49 -2.61
C SER A 15 22.12 -34.26 -1.19
N GLU A 16 22.98 -35.13 -0.68
CA GLU A 16 23.65 -35.05 0.63
C GLU A 16 25.14 -34.78 0.45
N TYR A 17 25.70 -33.93 1.31
CA TYR A 17 27.15 -33.73 1.38
C TYR A 17 27.73 -34.72 2.39
N LEU A 18 28.71 -35.51 1.98
CA LEU A 18 29.43 -36.39 2.89
C LEU A 18 30.42 -35.62 3.77
N ASN A 19 30.85 -36.28 4.86
CA ASN A 19 31.83 -35.75 5.80
C ASN A 19 33.20 -35.52 5.17
N PHE A 20 33.97 -34.65 5.81
CA PHE A 20 35.23 -34.11 5.30
C PHE A 20 36.39 -35.06 5.64
N GLU A 21 36.98 -35.71 4.64
CA GLU A 21 38.24 -36.44 4.76
C GLU A 21 39.28 -35.79 3.83
N GLY A 22 39.90 -34.70 4.29
CA GLY A 22 41.16 -34.20 3.72
C GLY A 22 41.16 -33.51 2.35
N SER A 23 40.00 -33.17 1.74
CA SER A 23 39.92 -32.45 0.45
C SER A 23 39.16 -31.11 0.57
N ASP A 24 39.53 -30.10 -0.23
CA ASP A 24 38.82 -28.83 -0.39
C ASP A 24 37.46 -28.95 -1.11
N HIS A 25 37.12 -30.16 -1.57
CA HIS A 25 35.85 -30.51 -2.19
C HIS A 25 35.06 -31.52 -1.35
N ARG A 26 33.74 -31.29 -1.19
CA ARG A 26 32.83 -32.21 -0.49
C ARG A 26 32.15 -33.15 -1.48
N PRO A 27 32.21 -34.48 -1.29
CA PRO A 27 31.44 -35.41 -2.09
C PRO A 27 29.94 -35.16 -1.93
N ILE A 28 29.20 -35.23 -3.03
CA ILE A 28 27.74 -35.05 -3.05
C ILE A 28 27.10 -36.34 -3.53
N ILE A 29 26.36 -37.04 -2.67
CA ILE A 29 25.54 -38.19 -3.05
C ILE A 29 24.15 -37.71 -3.41
N SER A 30 23.67 -38.05 -4.61
CA SER A 30 22.30 -37.73 -5.03
C SER A 30 21.41 -38.97 -5.11
N PHE A 31 20.24 -38.93 -4.48
CA PHE A 31 19.26 -40.00 -4.47
C PHE A 31 18.04 -39.63 -5.31
N PHE A 32 17.51 -40.59 -6.06
CA PHE A 32 16.31 -40.42 -6.89
C PHE A 32 15.29 -41.50 -6.52
N HIS A 33 14.02 -41.12 -6.35
CA HIS A 33 12.94 -42.07 -6.05
C HIS A 33 11.94 -42.09 -7.21
N ALA A 34 11.89 -43.22 -7.92
CA ALA A 34 11.06 -43.41 -9.12
C ALA A 34 9.55 -43.64 -8.84
N ALA A 35 9.16 -43.92 -7.58
CA ALA A 35 7.87 -44.56 -7.28
C ALA A 35 6.72 -43.66 -6.73
N LYS A 36 6.87 -42.33 -6.62
CA LYS A 36 5.77 -41.50 -6.04
C LYS A 36 4.65 -41.23 -7.06
N LYS A 37 3.53 -41.97 -6.95
CA LYS A 37 2.26 -41.64 -7.65
C LYS A 37 1.78 -40.22 -7.31
N LYS A 38 1.26 -39.50 -8.30
CA LYS A 38 0.68 -38.16 -8.16
C LYS A 38 -0.62 -38.24 -7.32
N LYS A 39 -0.58 -37.79 -6.06
CA LYS A 39 -1.73 -37.79 -5.14
C LYS A 39 -2.87 -36.89 -5.67
N ARG A 40 -4.13 -37.21 -5.33
CA ARG A 40 -5.31 -36.38 -5.63
C ARG A 40 -5.14 -35.01 -4.95
N GLY A 41 -5.22 -33.93 -5.75
CA GLY A 41 -5.13 -32.56 -5.24
C GLY A 41 -6.41 -32.10 -4.54
N LEU A 42 -6.28 -31.15 -3.62
CA LEU A 42 -7.42 -30.47 -2.98
C LEU A 42 -8.22 -29.67 -4.02
N PHE A 43 -9.56 -29.71 -3.90
CA PHE A 43 -10.43 -28.83 -4.69
C PHE A 43 -10.11 -27.37 -4.41
N ARG A 44 -10.02 -26.58 -5.48
CA ARG A 44 -9.96 -25.12 -5.43
C ARG A 44 -10.78 -24.59 -6.58
N TYR A 45 -11.69 -23.68 -6.28
CA TYR A 45 -12.49 -23.00 -7.29
C TYR A 45 -11.56 -22.32 -8.30
N ASP A 46 -11.70 -22.68 -9.58
CA ASP A 46 -10.95 -22.06 -10.66
C ASP A 46 -11.59 -20.70 -10.97
N ARG A 47 -10.76 -19.65 -10.92
CA ARG A 47 -11.20 -18.28 -11.12
C ARG A 47 -11.58 -18.00 -12.57
N LYS A 48 -11.15 -18.84 -13.52
CA LYS A 48 -11.61 -18.77 -14.91
C LYS A 48 -13.14 -18.92 -15.02
N LEU A 49 -13.73 -19.68 -14.11
CA LEU A 49 -15.17 -19.95 -14.10
C LEU A 49 -16.00 -18.74 -13.66
N ARG A 50 -15.34 -17.64 -13.25
CA ARG A 50 -15.98 -16.41 -12.78
C ARG A 50 -16.96 -15.82 -13.80
N ASN A 51 -16.56 -15.83 -15.07
CA ASN A 51 -17.32 -15.21 -16.17
C ASN A 51 -17.94 -16.26 -17.10
N ASN A 52 -17.96 -17.53 -16.69
CA ASN A 52 -18.58 -18.58 -17.48
C ASN A 52 -20.07 -18.67 -17.11
N GLU A 53 -20.94 -18.29 -18.04
CA GLU A 53 -22.39 -18.25 -17.84
C GLU A 53 -22.98 -19.65 -17.58
N GLU A 54 -22.48 -20.70 -18.23
CA GLU A 54 -22.93 -22.09 -17.96
C GLU A 54 -22.65 -22.49 -16.51
N VAL A 55 -21.50 -22.05 -15.97
CA VAL A 55 -21.15 -22.36 -14.57
C VAL A 55 -21.97 -21.53 -13.60
N LYS A 56 -22.31 -20.28 -13.94
CA LYS A 56 -23.22 -19.47 -13.12
C LYS A 56 -24.61 -20.07 -13.08
N GLN A 57 -25.14 -20.49 -14.23
CA GLN A 57 -26.43 -21.18 -14.31
C GLN A 57 -26.41 -22.49 -13.52
N LEU A 58 -25.35 -23.29 -13.66
CA LEU A 58 -25.16 -24.51 -12.86
C LEU A 58 -25.14 -24.21 -11.35
N ILE A 59 -24.47 -23.12 -10.93
CA ILE A 59 -24.44 -22.70 -9.53
C ILE A 59 -25.84 -22.28 -9.08
N GLU A 60 -26.57 -21.50 -9.87
CA GLU A 60 -27.92 -21.05 -9.55
C GLU A 60 -28.92 -22.21 -9.40
N GLU A 61 -28.94 -23.12 -10.37
CA GLU A 61 -29.77 -24.32 -10.33
C GLU A 61 -29.41 -25.21 -9.14
N THR A 62 -28.12 -25.47 -8.92
CA THR A 62 -27.66 -26.33 -7.81
C THR A 62 -27.90 -25.67 -6.45
N TRP A 63 -27.74 -24.35 -6.36
CA TRP A 63 -27.94 -23.59 -5.13
C TRP A 63 -29.41 -23.59 -4.74
N ASN A 64 -30.32 -23.38 -5.70
CA ASN A 64 -31.76 -23.28 -5.47
C ASN A 64 -32.51 -24.62 -5.49
N TYR A 65 -31.85 -25.72 -5.89
CA TYR A 65 -32.43 -27.06 -5.97
C TYR A 65 -33.13 -27.54 -4.68
N ASN A 66 -32.59 -27.19 -3.50
CA ASN A 66 -33.17 -27.59 -2.22
C ASN A 66 -33.32 -26.37 -1.30
N SER A 67 -34.56 -25.88 -1.16
CA SER A 67 -34.91 -24.73 -0.32
C SER A 67 -34.62 -24.96 1.17
N ARG A 68 -34.67 -26.21 1.65
CA ARG A 68 -34.39 -26.58 3.05
C ARG A 68 -32.91 -26.80 3.36
N ALA A 69 -32.03 -26.78 2.35
CA ALA A 69 -30.60 -26.96 2.57
C ALA A 69 -29.99 -25.71 3.23
N ASN A 70 -29.18 -25.92 4.29
CA ASN A 70 -28.35 -24.85 4.87
C ASN A 70 -27.23 -24.42 3.92
N VAL A 71 -26.59 -23.29 4.21
CA VAL A 71 -25.54 -22.72 3.33
C VAL A 71 -24.38 -23.69 3.12
N GLU A 72 -24.00 -24.44 4.16
CA GLU A 72 -22.91 -25.43 4.07
C GLU A 72 -23.22 -26.53 3.05
N MET A 73 -24.42 -27.10 3.10
CA MET A 73 -24.86 -28.14 2.17
C MET A 73 -24.93 -27.61 0.73
N ARG A 74 -25.41 -26.38 0.55
CA ARG A 74 -25.44 -25.72 -0.77
C ARG A 74 -24.03 -25.54 -1.35
N ILE A 75 -23.07 -25.06 -0.56
CA ILE A 75 -21.66 -24.94 -0.95
C ILE A 75 -21.07 -26.31 -1.33
N SER A 76 -21.37 -27.35 -0.56
CA SER A 76 -20.94 -28.72 -0.83
C SER A 76 -21.52 -29.27 -2.14
N ASN A 77 -22.81 -29.02 -2.41
CA ASN A 77 -23.49 -29.42 -3.64
C ASN A 77 -22.90 -28.69 -4.85
N CYS A 78 -22.71 -27.37 -4.78
CA CYS A 78 -22.06 -26.60 -5.84
C CYS A 78 -20.63 -27.10 -6.10
N ARG A 79 -19.88 -27.47 -5.06
CA ARG A 79 -18.55 -28.07 -5.23
C ARG A 79 -18.61 -29.38 -6.00
N LYS A 80 -19.56 -30.28 -5.68
CA LYS A 80 -19.73 -31.56 -6.40
C LYS A 80 -20.11 -31.32 -7.86
N ALA A 81 -21.07 -30.43 -8.11
CA ALA A 81 -21.53 -30.06 -9.45
C ALA A 81 -20.39 -29.49 -10.30
N ILE A 82 -19.62 -28.53 -9.76
CA ILE A 82 -18.46 -27.95 -10.46
C ILE A 82 -17.38 -29.00 -10.75
N ILE A 83 -17.11 -29.92 -9.81
CA ILE A 83 -16.14 -31.01 -10.04
C ILE A 83 -16.60 -31.93 -11.17
N GLN A 84 -17.89 -32.25 -11.23
CA GLN A 84 -18.46 -33.10 -12.28
C GLN A 84 -18.42 -32.40 -13.63
N TRP A 85 -18.89 -31.15 -13.70
CA TRP A 85 -18.80 -30.31 -14.89
C TRP A 85 -17.36 -30.19 -15.41
N HIS A 86 -16.40 -29.96 -14.50
CA HIS A 86 -14.99 -29.87 -14.86
C HIS A 86 -14.42 -31.20 -15.37
N LYS A 87 -14.88 -32.36 -14.88
CA LYS A 87 -14.43 -33.66 -15.42
C LYS A 87 -14.93 -33.89 -16.84
N SER A 88 -16.16 -33.47 -17.14
CA SER A 88 -16.75 -33.62 -18.47
C SER A 88 -16.16 -32.65 -19.50
N ASN A 89 -15.74 -31.45 -19.08
CA ASN A 89 -15.35 -30.37 -20.00
C ASN A 89 -13.84 -30.06 -20.07
N HIS A 90 -12.96 -30.82 -19.39
CA HIS A 90 -11.54 -30.46 -19.33
C HIS A 90 -10.73 -30.97 -20.54
N THR A 91 -10.54 -30.11 -21.53
CA THR A 91 -9.47 -30.19 -22.53
C THR A 91 -8.19 -29.51 -22.00
N ASN A 92 -7.03 -30.14 -22.23
CA ASN A 92 -5.75 -29.55 -21.82
C ASN A 92 -5.46 -28.34 -22.73
N ASN A 93 -5.59 -27.11 -22.21
CA ASN A 93 -5.35 -25.87 -22.97
C ASN A 93 -4.03 -25.88 -23.75
N GLN A 94 -2.97 -26.53 -23.24
CA GLN A 94 -1.70 -26.62 -23.95
C GLN A 94 -1.78 -27.52 -25.20
N LYS A 95 -2.49 -28.66 -25.11
CA LYS A 95 -2.77 -29.52 -26.27
C LYS A 95 -3.66 -28.81 -27.27
N GLN A 96 -4.67 -28.08 -26.79
CA GLN A 96 -5.56 -27.29 -27.64
C GLN A 96 -4.79 -26.18 -28.38
N ILE A 97 -3.83 -25.51 -27.73
CA ILE A 97 -2.94 -24.53 -28.39
C ILE A 97 -2.08 -25.21 -29.47
N GLU A 98 -1.52 -26.38 -29.19
CA GLU A 98 -0.70 -27.14 -30.16
C GLU A 98 -1.52 -27.66 -31.35
N GLU A 99 -2.72 -28.17 -31.11
CA GLU A 99 -3.67 -28.61 -32.14
C GLU A 99 -4.11 -27.43 -33.02
N LYS A 100 -4.54 -26.32 -32.41
CA LYS A 100 -4.98 -25.12 -33.14
C LYS A 100 -3.84 -24.42 -33.88
N ARG A 101 -2.60 -24.48 -33.37
CA ARG A 101 -1.41 -24.05 -34.13
C ARG A 101 -1.20 -24.91 -35.38
N ARG A 102 -1.35 -26.22 -35.27
CA ARG A 102 -1.20 -27.15 -36.39
C ARG A 102 -2.31 -26.94 -37.43
N GLU A 103 -3.55 -26.73 -36.99
CA GLU A 103 -4.67 -26.36 -37.86
C GLU A 103 -4.42 -25.02 -38.56
N LEU A 104 -3.87 -24.03 -37.86
CA LEU A 104 -3.52 -22.74 -38.44
C LEU A 104 -2.39 -22.86 -39.48
N GLU A 105 -1.33 -23.60 -39.18
CA GLU A 105 -0.23 -23.88 -40.12
C GLU A 105 -0.73 -24.64 -41.36
N GLY A 106 -1.62 -25.62 -41.19
CA GLY A 106 -2.26 -26.33 -42.30
C GLY A 106 -3.14 -25.42 -43.16
N ALA A 107 -3.96 -24.56 -42.53
CA ALA A 107 -4.82 -23.60 -43.23
C ALA A 107 -4.02 -22.50 -43.97
N MET A 108 -2.85 -22.11 -43.44
CA MET A 108 -1.95 -21.13 -44.07
C MET A 108 -1.08 -21.72 -45.19
N SER A 109 -0.96 -23.05 -45.28
CA SER A 109 -0.15 -23.75 -46.28
C SER A 109 -0.94 -24.22 -47.51
N ASN A 110 -2.27 -24.04 -47.51
CA ASN A 110 -3.13 -24.37 -48.65
C ASN A 110 -3.09 -23.28 -49.73
N ASN A 111 -3.13 -23.68 -51.01
CA ASN A 111 -3.09 -22.77 -52.17
C ASN A 111 -4.32 -21.84 -52.31
N GLU A 112 -5.44 -22.16 -51.64
CA GLU A 112 -6.61 -21.29 -51.54
C GLU A 112 -6.79 -20.81 -50.08
N PRO A 113 -6.49 -19.54 -49.77
CA PRO A 113 -6.60 -19.02 -48.41
C PRO A 113 -8.07 -18.80 -48.04
N ASN A 114 -8.63 -19.68 -47.21
CA ASN A 114 -9.94 -19.48 -46.61
C ASN A 114 -9.83 -18.53 -45.40
N GLU A 115 -9.95 -17.22 -45.66
CA GLU A 115 -9.81 -16.16 -44.65
C GLU A 115 -10.78 -16.32 -43.45
N ILE A 116 -11.98 -16.86 -43.69
CA ILE A 116 -12.99 -17.09 -42.64
C ILE A 116 -12.50 -18.16 -41.66
N LEU A 117 -11.98 -19.28 -42.19
CA LEU A 117 -11.44 -20.37 -41.38
C LEU A 117 -10.20 -19.93 -40.59
N ILE A 118 -9.29 -19.19 -41.22
CA ILE A 118 -8.09 -18.65 -40.56
C ILE A 118 -8.46 -17.66 -39.44
N SER A 119 -9.46 -16.81 -39.68
CA SER A 119 -9.98 -15.88 -38.67
C SER A 119 -10.59 -16.61 -37.46
N GLN A 120 -11.37 -17.67 -37.72
CA GLN A 120 -11.98 -18.48 -36.68
C GLN A 120 -10.93 -19.23 -35.84
N ILE A 121 -9.96 -19.89 -36.49
CA ILE A 121 -8.86 -20.58 -35.79
C ILE A 121 -8.04 -19.59 -34.96
N ASN A 122 -7.74 -18.39 -35.50
CA ASN A 122 -7.03 -17.36 -34.76
C ASN A 122 -7.80 -16.87 -33.52
N LYS A 123 -9.13 -16.72 -33.62
CA LYS A 123 -9.99 -16.35 -32.49
C LYS A 123 -9.98 -17.41 -31.39
N GLU A 124 -10.10 -18.68 -31.77
CA GLU A 124 -10.04 -19.81 -30.83
C GLU A 124 -8.65 -19.93 -30.17
N LEU A 125 -7.59 -19.80 -30.97
CA LEU A 125 -6.21 -19.83 -30.50
C LEU A 125 -5.90 -18.68 -29.53
N LYS A 126 -6.42 -17.48 -29.81
CA LYS A 126 -6.32 -16.32 -28.91
C LYS A 126 -7.00 -16.59 -27.57
N GLY A 127 -8.23 -17.12 -27.59
CA GLY A 127 -8.96 -17.51 -26.38
C GLY A 127 -8.19 -18.55 -25.53
N ALA A 128 -7.55 -19.53 -26.19
CA ALA A 128 -6.73 -20.53 -25.51
C ALA A 128 -5.47 -19.92 -24.85
N TYR A 129 -4.78 -19.00 -25.53
CA TYR A 129 -3.64 -18.27 -24.93
C TYR A 129 -4.03 -17.42 -23.73
N GLU A 130 -5.15 -16.70 -23.80
CA GLU A 130 -5.65 -15.90 -22.68
C GLU A 130 -5.96 -16.78 -21.47
N ALA A 131 -6.61 -17.92 -21.71
CA ALA A 131 -6.89 -18.89 -20.67
C ALA A 131 -5.58 -19.44 -20.06
N GLU A 132 -4.55 -19.70 -20.86
CA GLU A 132 -3.26 -20.17 -20.37
C GLU A 132 -2.51 -19.09 -19.57
N GLU A 133 -2.53 -17.84 -20.03
CA GLU A 133 -1.92 -16.70 -19.34
C GLU A 133 -2.58 -16.49 -17.97
N GLU A 134 -3.91 -16.49 -17.90
CA GLU A 134 -4.66 -16.35 -16.65
C GLU A 134 -4.29 -17.47 -15.66
N TYR A 135 -4.18 -18.70 -16.16
CA TYR A 135 -3.77 -19.85 -15.36
C TYR A 135 -2.39 -19.65 -14.72
N TRP A 136 -1.39 -19.23 -15.50
CA TRP A 136 -0.04 -19.01 -14.99
C TRP A 136 0.07 -17.77 -14.11
N ARG A 137 -0.67 -16.71 -14.44
CA ARG A 137 -0.79 -15.49 -13.62
C ARG A 137 -1.30 -15.84 -12.22
N GLN A 138 -2.39 -16.60 -12.13
CA GLN A 138 -2.98 -17.07 -10.88
C GLN A 138 -1.96 -17.85 -10.03
N ARG A 139 -1.22 -18.78 -10.64
CA ARG A 139 -0.26 -19.65 -9.93
C ARG A 139 1.02 -18.92 -9.54
N SER A 140 1.46 -17.93 -10.31
CA SER A 140 2.61 -17.09 -9.99
C SER A 140 2.35 -16.16 -8.78
N ARG A 141 1.07 -15.80 -8.56
CA ARG A 141 0.60 -14.80 -7.59
C ARG A 141 1.27 -13.42 -7.72
N GLN A 142 1.65 -13.05 -8.94
CA GLN A 142 2.17 -11.71 -9.23
C GLN A 142 1.04 -10.81 -9.71
N MET A 143 0.74 -9.76 -8.95
CA MET A 143 -0.41 -8.87 -9.18
C MET A 143 -0.07 -7.58 -9.95
N TRP A 144 1.21 -7.31 -10.22
CA TRP A 144 1.67 -6.01 -10.73
C TRP A 144 1.81 -5.93 -12.25
N LEU A 145 1.56 -7.03 -12.97
CA LEU A 145 1.54 -7.05 -14.43
C LEU A 145 0.08 -6.92 -14.89
N SER A 146 -0.42 -5.69 -14.88
CA SER A 146 -1.54 -5.30 -15.73
C SER A 146 -0.91 -4.70 -16.98
N LEU A 147 -1.03 -5.38 -18.14
CA LEU A 147 -0.81 -4.91 -19.53
C LEU A 147 -0.11 -5.99 -20.37
N GLY A 148 -0.84 -6.60 -21.31
CA GLY A 148 -0.46 -7.05 -22.67
C GLY A 148 0.83 -7.84 -22.96
N ASP A 149 1.70 -8.12 -21.99
CA ASP A 149 2.86 -8.99 -22.17
C ASP A 149 2.38 -10.45 -22.00
N LYS A 150 2.11 -11.11 -23.14
CA LYS A 150 1.67 -12.52 -23.26
C LYS A 150 2.49 -13.46 -22.35
N ASN A 151 1.88 -14.59 -21.94
CA ASN A 151 2.47 -15.70 -21.18
C ASN A 151 3.99 -15.83 -21.38
N SER A 152 4.76 -15.23 -20.46
CA SER A 152 6.21 -15.16 -20.56
C SER A 152 6.84 -16.28 -19.75
N GLY A 153 8.00 -16.78 -20.19
CA GLY A 153 8.84 -17.71 -19.41
C GLY A 153 9.13 -17.22 -17.97
N TYR A 154 8.95 -15.91 -17.72
CA TYR A 154 8.93 -15.30 -16.39
C TYR A 154 7.90 -15.95 -15.43
N PHE A 155 6.62 -16.09 -15.83
CA PHE A 155 5.57 -16.63 -14.93
C PHE A 155 5.81 -18.10 -14.61
N HIS A 156 6.26 -18.87 -15.60
CA HIS A 156 6.70 -20.25 -15.44
C HIS A 156 7.87 -20.36 -14.47
N ALA A 157 8.95 -19.61 -14.70
CA ALA A 157 10.12 -19.60 -13.83
C ALA A 157 9.81 -19.14 -12.40
N ALA A 158 8.96 -18.11 -12.24
CA ALA A 158 8.55 -17.60 -10.94
C ALA A 158 7.71 -18.61 -10.15
N THR A 159 6.76 -19.27 -10.82
CA THR A 159 5.93 -20.33 -10.21
C THR A 159 6.79 -21.53 -9.82
N ARG A 160 7.71 -21.96 -10.70
CA ARG A 160 8.64 -23.09 -10.44
C ARG A 160 9.54 -22.82 -9.24
N GLY A 161 10.23 -21.68 -9.21
CA GLY A 161 11.10 -21.32 -8.08
C GLY A 161 10.35 -21.22 -6.74
N ARG A 162 9.08 -20.78 -6.76
CA ARG A 162 8.24 -20.77 -5.56
C ARG A 162 7.84 -22.17 -5.10
N ARG A 163 7.47 -23.07 -6.02
CA ARG A 163 7.14 -24.47 -5.68
C ARG A 163 8.34 -25.15 -5.04
N ALA A 164 9.53 -25.02 -5.64
CA ALA A 164 10.76 -25.59 -5.10
C ALA A 164 11.05 -25.10 -3.66
N ARG A 165 10.94 -23.79 -3.41
CA ARG A 165 11.19 -23.22 -2.08
C ARG A 165 10.15 -23.63 -1.02
N ASN A 166 8.92 -23.89 -1.44
CA ASN A 166 7.82 -24.23 -0.53
C ASN A 166 7.65 -25.76 -0.33
N ASN A 167 8.39 -26.58 -1.09
CA ASN A 167 8.35 -28.02 -0.96
C ASN A 167 9.07 -28.44 0.33
N ILE A 168 8.42 -29.22 1.18
CA ILE A 168 9.01 -29.74 2.41
C ILE A 168 9.46 -31.17 2.12
N SER A 169 10.75 -31.34 1.87
CA SER A 169 11.36 -32.63 1.55
C SER A 169 12.07 -33.30 2.73
N VAL A 170 12.50 -32.52 3.72
CA VAL A 170 13.24 -32.99 4.90
C VAL A 170 12.88 -32.14 6.10
N ILE A 171 12.81 -32.78 7.28
CA ILE A 171 12.69 -32.10 8.56
C ILE A 171 13.55 -32.81 9.61
N GLU A 172 14.19 -32.07 10.49
CA GLU A 172 14.87 -32.61 11.68
C GLU A 172 13.85 -32.77 12.81
N ASP A 173 13.87 -33.92 13.48
CA ASP A 173 13.09 -34.19 14.70
C ASP A 173 13.73 -33.52 15.94
N ASP A 174 13.09 -33.67 17.11
CA ASP A 174 13.59 -33.08 18.37
C ASP A 174 14.93 -33.69 18.84
N ALA A 175 15.29 -34.89 18.36
CA ALA A 175 16.55 -35.57 18.64
C ALA A 175 17.67 -35.21 17.63
N GLY A 176 17.37 -34.39 16.62
CA GLY A 176 18.30 -33.97 15.57
C GLY A 176 18.40 -34.94 14.40
N ASN A 177 17.56 -35.98 14.34
CA ASN A 177 17.55 -36.93 13.24
C ASN A 177 16.77 -36.37 12.05
N THR A 178 17.32 -36.51 10.85
CA THR A 178 16.69 -36.07 9.61
C THR A 178 15.66 -37.08 9.12
N VAL A 179 14.42 -36.63 8.93
CA VAL A 179 13.29 -37.44 8.45
C VAL A 179 12.88 -37.00 7.05
N TYR A 180 12.75 -37.98 6.16
CA TYR A 180 12.49 -37.80 4.72
C TYR A 180 11.12 -38.34 4.28
N GLU A 181 10.54 -39.23 5.07
CA GLU A 181 9.28 -39.88 4.76
C GLU A 181 8.11 -38.92 5.04
N GLU A 182 7.27 -38.68 4.04
CA GLU A 182 6.19 -37.67 4.14
C GLU A 182 5.17 -37.99 5.24
N ALA A 183 4.90 -39.27 5.50
CA ALA A 183 4.04 -39.71 6.60
C ALA A 183 4.64 -39.35 7.97
N LYS A 184 5.91 -39.68 8.20
CA LYS A 184 6.62 -39.32 9.44
C LYS A 184 6.80 -37.80 9.58
N ILE A 185 7.03 -37.08 8.48
CA ILE A 185 7.04 -35.60 8.49
C ILE A 185 5.68 -35.06 8.95
N ALA A 186 4.58 -35.63 8.47
CA ALA A 186 3.23 -35.23 8.90
C ALA A 186 2.99 -35.51 10.39
N GLU A 187 3.47 -36.64 10.92
CA GLU A 187 3.41 -36.99 12.34
C GLU A 187 4.22 -36.00 13.20
N ILE A 188 5.46 -35.70 12.80
CA ILE A 188 6.32 -34.72 13.50
C ILE A 188 5.64 -33.35 13.56
N ILE A 189 5.10 -32.88 12.43
CA ILE A 189 4.36 -31.62 12.39
C ILE A 189 3.14 -31.68 13.32
N THR A 190 2.35 -32.74 13.25
CA THR A 190 1.13 -32.88 14.05
C THR A 190 1.45 -32.88 15.54
N CYS A 191 2.37 -33.74 15.99
CA CYS A 191 2.81 -33.82 17.38
C CYS A 191 3.39 -32.49 17.90
N TYR A 192 4.18 -31.80 17.06
CA TYR A 192 4.73 -30.49 17.41
C TYR A 192 3.66 -29.44 17.68
N PHE A 193 2.66 -29.34 16.81
CA PHE A 193 1.58 -28.37 16.96
C PHE A 193 0.57 -28.77 18.04
N GLU A 194 0.33 -30.06 18.23
CA GLU A 194 -0.50 -30.57 19.32
C GLU A 194 0.09 -30.18 20.67
N LYS A 195 1.36 -30.50 20.95
CA LYS A 195 2.06 -30.07 22.17
C LYS A 195 2.04 -28.55 22.34
N MET A 196 2.17 -27.79 21.25
CA MET A 196 2.19 -26.34 21.31
C MET A 196 0.82 -25.74 21.67
N PHE A 197 -0.27 -26.30 21.14
CA PHE A 197 -1.63 -25.82 21.35
C PHE A 197 -2.34 -26.41 22.57
N THR A 198 -1.65 -27.20 23.40
CA THR A 198 -2.16 -27.65 24.71
C THR A 198 -2.04 -26.52 25.74
N SER A 199 -3.16 -26.21 26.40
CA SER A 199 -3.26 -25.22 27.48
C SER A 199 -2.45 -25.62 28.71
N GLN A 200 -2.06 -24.64 29.50
CA GLN A 200 -1.35 -24.80 30.76
C GLN A 200 -2.18 -24.21 31.91
N ALA A 201 -2.09 -24.80 33.11
CA ALA A 201 -2.73 -24.21 34.30
C ALA A 201 -1.96 -22.95 34.75
N GLY A 202 -2.68 -21.94 35.25
CA GLY A 202 -2.08 -20.70 35.74
C GLY A 202 -3.11 -19.74 36.33
N SER A 203 -2.69 -18.89 37.28
CA SER A 203 -3.54 -17.86 37.89
C SER A 203 -3.62 -16.62 36.98
N ARG A 204 -4.80 -16.37 36.40
CA ARG A 204 -4.99 -15.34 35.36
C ARG A 204 -5.76 -14.12 35.86
N THR A 205 -6.79 -14.35 36.65
CA THR A 205 -7.78 -13.35 37.06
C THR A 205 -7.16 -12.26 37.92
N GLU A 206 -6.28 -12.62 38.85
CA GLU A 206 -5.62 -11.67 39.74
C GLU A 206 -4.74 -10.67 38.97
N THR A 207 -3.88 -11.18 38.09
CA THR A 207 -2.97 -10.37 37.27
C THR A 207 -3.74 -9.37 36.39
N VAL A 208 -4.80 -9.82 35.71
CA VAL A 208 -5.62 -8.95 34.86
C VAL A 208 -6.36 -7.89 35.68
N ASN A 209 -6.92 -8.28 36.83
CA ASN A 209 -7.63 -7.36 37.72
C ASN A 209 -6.73 -6.24 38.25
N GLN A 210 -5.45 -6.54 38.47
CA GLN A 210 -4.48 -5.57 38.95
C GLN A 210 -4.03 -4.58 37.88
N SER A 211 -4.14 -4.92 36.59
CA SER A 211 -3.56 -4.16 35.46
C SER A 211 -4.58 -3.43 34.59
N ILE A 212 -5.79 -3.96 34.43
CA ILE A 212 -6.81 -3.42 33.49
C ILE A 212 -7.95 -2.77 34.26
N THR A 213 -8.37 -1.61 33.78
CA THR A 213 -9.57 -0.89 34.23
C THR A 213 -10.68 -1.02 33.19
N ARG A 214 -11.94 -0.98 33.64
CA ARG A 214 -13.10 -0.88 32.73
C ARG A 214 -13.01 0.43 31.93
N ARG A 215 -13.12 0.34 30.61
CA ARG A 215 -13.04 1.50 29.68
C ARG A 215 -14.25 1.62 28.75
N ILE A 216 -15.06 0.57 28.64
CA ILE A 216 -16.16 0.50 27.70
C ILE A 216 -17.45 0.99 28.35
N SER A 217 -18.10 1.94 27.69
CA SER A 217 -19.42 2.46 28.08
C SER A 217 -20.54 1.52 27.61
N ASP A 218 -21.68 1.60 28.29
CA ASP A 218 -22.85 0.76 27.94
C ASP A 218 -23.43 1.12 26.57
N GLU A 219 -23.35 2.39 26.16
CA GLU A 219 -23.70 2.84 24.81
C GLU A 219 -22.81 2.18 23.74
N THR A 220 -21.50 2.12 23.98
CA THR A 220 -20.57 1.42 23.08
C THR A 220 -20.94 -0.05 22.97
N ASN A 221 -21.24 -0.70 24.11
CA ASN A 221 -21.69 -2.09 24.14
C ASN A 221 -23.00 -2.32 23.35
N ARG A 222 -23.99 -1.43 23.46
CA ARG A 222 -25.23 -1.51 22.66
C ARG A 222 -24.91 -1.54 21.17
N ARG A 223 -24.06 -0.63 20.68
CA ARG A 223 -23.64 -0.62 19.27
C ARG A 223 -22.88 -1.88 18.86
N LEU A 224 -21.94 -2.35 19.70
CA LEU A 224 -21.14 -3.54 19.38
C LEU A 224 -21.98 -4.82 19.31
N THR A 225 -23.09 -4.89 20.05
CA THR A 225 -23.97 -6.07 20.17
C THR A 225 -25.17 -6.07 19.21
N GLN A 226 -25.29 -5.10 18.29
CA GLN A 226 -26.35 -5.10 17.28
C GLN A 226 -26.20 -6.27 16.28
N ILE A 227 -27.30 -6.79 15.77
CA ILE A 227 -27.26 -7.76 14.67
C ILE A 227 -26.80 -7.01 13.40
N PRO A 228 -25.85 -7.55 12.61
CA PRO A 228 -25.35 -6.86 11.44
C PRO A 228 -26.42 -6.70 10.36
N SER A 229 -26.46 -5.52 9.76
CA SER A 229 -27.34 -5.26 8.61
C SER A 229 -26.80 -5.92 7.34
N GLN A 230 -27.67 -6.06 6.33
CA GLN A 230 -27.29 -6.52 5.00
C GLN A 230 -26.11 -5.72 4.42
N GLN A 231 -26.11 -4.40 4.66
CA GLN A 231 -25.06 -3.50 4.18
C GLN A 231 -23.72 -3.77 4.86
N GLU A 232 -23.72 -4.05 6.17
CA GLU A 232 -22.52 -4.40 6.92
C GLU A 232 -21.91 -5.72 6.42
N VAL A 233 -22.76 -6.73 6.16
CA VAL A 233 -22.34 -8.01 5.58
C VAL A 233 -21.76 -7.82 4.18
N ASN A 234 -22.44 -7.04 3.32
CA ASN A 234 -21.96 -6.70 1.98
C ASN A 234 -20.59 -6.00 2.05
N ALA A 235 -20.45 -5.00 2.92
CA ALA A 235 -19.18 -4.30 3.11
C ALA A 235 -18.06 -5.25 3.55
N ALA A 236 -18.37 -6.19 4.45
CA ALA A 236 -17.41 -7.18 4.93
C ALA A 236 -16.93 -8.12 3.82
N ILE A 237 -17.82 -8.73 3.02
CA ILE A 237 -17.42 -9.65 1.94
C ILE A 237 -16.65 -8.94 0.83
N PHE A 238 -17.06 -7.74 0.42
CA PHE A 238 -16.37 -6.98 -0.64
C PHE A 238 -15.06 -6.36 -0.17
N SER A 239 -14.82 -6.27 1.15
CA SER A 239 -13.50 -5.92 1.70
C SER A 239 -12.46 -7.06 1.56
N ILE A 240 -12.91 -8.30 1.36
CA ILE A 240 -12.04 -9.47 1.23
C ILE A 240 -11.55 -9.55 -0.21
N HIS A 241 -10.24 -9.44 -0.40
CA HIS A 241 -9.65 -9.49 -1.73
C HIS A 241 -9.96 -10.82 -2.46
N PRO A 242 -10.49 -10.79 -3.71
CA PRO A 242 -10.99 -11.98 -4.42
C PRO A 242 -9.92 -13.05 -4.62
N ASP A 243 -8.68 -12.63 -4.85
CA ASP A 243 -7.56 -13.51 -5.15
C ASP A 243 -6.85 -14.18 -3.95
N LYS A 244 -7.39 -14.08 -2.73
CA LYS A 244 -6.77 -14.76 -1.57
C LYS A 244 -7.01 -16.27 -1.61
N ALA A 245 -6.14 -17.01 -0.93
CA ALA A 245 -6.24 -18.47 -0.87
C ALA A 245 -7.49 -18.90 -0.07
N PRO A 246 -8.21 -19.93 -0.53
CA PRO A 246 -9.42 -20.43 0.12
C PRO A 246 -9.08 -21.25 1.38
N GLY A 247 -10.12 -21.51 2.19
CA GLY A 247 -10.05 -22.44 3.32
C GLY A 247 -10.27 -23.89 2.88
N PRO A 248 -10.65 -24.78 3.81
CA PRO A 248 -11.01 -26.17 3.50
C PRO A 248 -12.16 -26.39 2.51
N ASP A 249 -13.10 -25.45 2.41
CA ASP A 249 -14.19 -25.48 1.44
C ASP A 249 -13.69 -25.46 -0.02
N GLY A 250 -12.52 -24.85 -0.27
CA GLY A 250 -11.92 -24.66 -1.58
C GLY A 250 -12.43 -23.44 -2.35
N PHE A 251 -13.35 -22.65 -1.78
CA PHE A 251 -13.92 -21.47 -2.42
C PHE A 251 -13.21 -20.19 -2.00
N SER A 252 -12.82 -19.37 -2.99
CA SER A 252 -12.19 -18.06 -2.76
C SER A 252 -13.24 -16.95 -2.75
N ALA A 253 -12.91 -15.77 -2.22
CA ALA A 253 -13.83 -14.62 -2.24
C ALA A 253 -14.31 -14.25 -3.66
N SER A 254 -13.54 -14.58 -4.70
CA SER A 254 -13.96 -14.43 -6.10
C SER A 254 -15.25 -15.19 -6.44
N PHE A 255 -15.49 -16.37 -5.86
CA PHE A 255 -16.73 -17.11 -6.06
C PHE A 255 -17.92 -16.32 -5.48
N PHE A 256 -17.77 -15.84 -4.25
CA PHE A 256 -18.81 -15.11 -3.55
C PHE A 256 -19.12 -13.77 -4.21
N HIS A 257 -18.11 -13.03 -4.66
CA HIS A 257 -18.31 -11.74 -5.33
C HIS A 257 -19.09 -11.85 -6.64
N SER A 258 -18.94 -12.96 -7.36
CA SER A 258 -19.44 -13.08 -8.74
C SER A 258 -20.81 -13.74 -8.82
N ASN A 259 -21.23 -14.41 -7.75
CA ASN A 259 -22.53 -15.07 -7.64
C ASN A 259 -23.36 -14.45 -6.50
N TRP A 260 -23.02 -13.24 -6.07
CA TRP A 260 -23.61 -12.59 -4.88
C TRP A 260 -25.11 -12.36 -5.01
N GLU A 261 -25.60 -12.09 -6.22
CA GLU A 261 -27.03 -11.91 -6.50
C GLU A 261 -27.82 -13.17 -6.14
N THR A 262 -27.30 -14.36 -6.47
CA THR A 262 -27.94 -15.64 -6.18
C THR A 262 -27.76 -16.09 -4.73
N ILE A 263 -26.54 -15.95 -4.18
CA ILE A 263 -26.19 -16.57 -2.89
C ILE A 263 -26.29 -15.60 -1.70
N GLY A 264 -26.33 -14.30 -1.95
CA GLY A 264 -26.08 -13.25 -0.96
C GLY A 264 -27.11 -13.20 0.16
N GLU A 265 -28.38 -13.42 -0.14
CA GLU A 265 -29.47 -13.45 0.84
C GLU A 265 -29.26 -14.57 1.87
N HIS A 266 -29.12 -15.81 1.41
CA HIS A 266 -28.89 -16.99 2.26
C HIS A 266 -27.63 -16.85 3.12
N ILE A 267 -26.54 -16.32 2.54
CA ILE A 267 -25.31 -16.06 3.30
C ILE A 267 -25.57 -15.02 4.38
N THR A 268 -26.32 -13.97 4.09
CA THR A 268 -26.57 -12.90 5.06
C THR A 268 -27.41 -13.39 6.22
N THR A 269 -28.44 -14.19 5.95
CA THR A 269 -29.24 -14.85 6.98
C THR A 269 -28.37 -15.72 7.88
N GLU A 270 -27.52 -16.57 7.31
CA GLU A 270 -26.59 -17.42 8.07
C GLU A 270 -25.62 -16.60 8.96
N ILE A 271 -25.09 -15.49 8.44
CA ILE A 271 -24.25 -14.58 9.23
C ILE A 271 -25.06 -13.94 10.36
N GLN A 272 -26.27 -13.44 10.09
CA GLN A 272 -27.12 -12.84 11.12
C GLN A 272 -27.53 -13.86 12.19
N ASP A 273 -27.79 -15.11 11.82
CA ASP A 273 -28.14 -16.18 12.73
C ASP A 273 -26.99 -16.51 13.69
N PHE A 274 -25.74 -16.45 13.23
CA PHE A 274 -24.58 -16.51 14.14
C PHE A 274 -24.63 -15.39 15.19
N PHE A 275 -24.94 -14.14 14.80
CA PHE A 275 -25.03 -13.03 15.76
C PHE A 275 -26.27 -13.09 16.66
N ARG A 276 -27.35 -13.77 16.24
CA ARG A 276 -28.53 -14.03 17.08
C ARG A 276 -28.27 -15.12 18.11
N THR A 277 -27.76 -16.26 17.65
CA THR A 277 -27.61 -17.49 18.45
C THR A 277 -26.29 -17.54 19.23
N GLY A 278 -25.26 -16.87 18.72
CA GLY A 278 -23.90 -16.99 19.23
C GLY A 278 -23.29 -18.37 19.02
N SER A 279 -23.71 -19.12 17.99
CA SER A 279 -23.17 -20.46 17.69
C SER A 279 -22.68 -20.54 16.25
N LEU A 280 -21.50 -21.11 16.04
CA LEU A 280 -20.86 -21.23 14.73
C LEU A 280 -20.97 -22.68 14.22
N PRO A 281 -21.37 -22.92 12.95
CA PRO A 281 -21.41 -24.27 12.40
C PRO A 281 -20.05 -24.97 12.47
N GLN A 282 -20.03 -26.25 12.83
CA GLN A 282 -18.82 -26.98 13.21
C GLN A 282 -17.73 -26.98 12.12
N ASN A 283 -18.13 -27.09 10.85
CA ASN A 283 -17.20 -27.13 9.72
C ASN A 283 -16.77 -25.73 9.24
N LEU A 284 -17.49 -24.69 9.64
CA LEU A 284 -17.19 -23.32 9.23
C LEU A 284 -15.85 -22.85 9.82
N ASN A 285 -15.50 -23.29 11.03
CA ASN A 285 -14.25 -22.94 11.70
C ASN A 285 -13.06 -23.86 11.36
N ALA A 286 -13.26 -24.88 10.50
CA ALA A 286 -12.18 -25.74 10.04
C ALA A 286 -11.14 -24.90 9.27
N THR A 287 -9.86 -25.10 9.57
CA THR A 287 -8.78 -24.24 9.07
C THR A 287 -7.61 -25.07 8.57
N HIS A 288 -7.14 -24.76 7.35
CA HIS A 288 -5.90 -25.32 6.82
C HIS A 288 -4.68 -24.47 7.23
N ILE A 289 -3.65 -25.06 7.82
CA ILE A 289 -2.39 -24.37 8.13
C ILE A 289 -1.39 -24.61 7.00
N CYS A 290 -0.96 -23.53 6.35
CA CYS A 290 0.12 -23.54 5.37
C CYS A 290 1.44 -23.14 6.04
N LEU A 291 2.46 -23.99 5.95
CA LEU A 291 3.80 -23.73 6.47
C LEU A 291 4.64 -22.94 5.46
N ILE A 292 5.05 -21.73 5.81
CA ILE A 292 5.90 -20.87 4.97
C ILE A 292 7.30 -20.74 5.60
N PRO A 293 8.40 -21.01 4.88
CA PRO A 293 9.74 -20.94 5.44
C PRO A 293 10.11 -19.52 5.88
N LYS A 294 10.63 -19.37 7.11
CA LYS A 294 11.13 -18.09 7.67
C LYS A 294 12.52 -17.73 7.16
N LYS A 295 13.35 -18.73 6.88
CA LYS A 295 14.76 -18.59 6.46
C LYS A 295 15.05 -19.38 5.18
N THR A 296 16.17 -19.08 4.54
CA THR A 296 16.71 -19.89 3.44
C THR A 296 17.20 -21.22 4.00
N SER A 297 16.64 -22.33 3.52
CA SER A 297 16.91 -23.69 4.02
C SER A 297 16.41 -23.95 5.45
N PRO A 298 15.08 -24.07 5.67
CA PRO A 298 14.53 -24.50 6.96
C PRO A 298 14.93 -25.95 7.29
N LYS A 299 15.21 -26.23 8.56
CA LYS A 299 15.60 -27.57 9.03
C LYS A 299 14.56 -28.18 9.96
N SER A 300 14.00 -27.40 10.88
CA SER A 300 13.00 -27.86 11.85
C SER A 300 11.62 -27.25 11.62
N VAL A 301 10.57 -27.79 12.24
CA VAL A 301 9.19 -27.23 12.18
C VAL A 301 9.17 -25.76 12.65
N ALA A 302 10.02 -25.40 13.62
CA ALA A 302 10.12 -24.04 14.16
C ALA A 302 10.56 -22.99 13.12
N ASP A 303 11.29 -23.41 12.09
CA ASP A 303 11.74 -22.56 10.99
C ASP A 303 10.62 -22.20 10.00
N TYR A 304 9.44 -22.79 10.15
CA TYR A 304 8.26 -22.47 9.37
C TYR A 304 7.31 -21.54 10.14
N ARG A 305 6.61 -20.69 9.40
CA ARG A 305 5.55 -19.83 9.90
C ARG A 305 4.20 -20.47 9.55
N PRO A 306 3.35 -20.82 10.53
CA PRO A 306 2.03 -21.34 10.27
C PRO A 306 1.11 -20.20 9.81
N ILE A 307 0.50 -20.32 8.63
CA ILE A 307 -0.51 -19.38 8.13
C ILE A 307 -1.86 -20.10 8.05
N ALA A 308 -2.84 -19.61 8.79
CA ALA A 308 -4.21 -20.09 8.79
C ALA A 308 -4.96 -19.67 7.53
N LEU A 309 -5.49 -20.65 6.81
CA LEU A 309 -6.39 -20.48 5.67
C LEU A 309 -7.81 -20.80 6.12
N CYS A 310 -8.53 -19.77 6.55
CA CYS A 310 -9.92 -19.88 7.01
C CYS A 310 -10.91 -19.80 5.84
N ASN A 311 -12.08 -20.42 6.00
CA ASN A 311 -13.21 -20.30 5.06
C ASN A 311 -13.66 -18.84 4.92
N VAL A 312 -14.24 -18.49 3.76
CA VAL A 312 -14.63 -17.10 3.47
C VAL A 312 -15.78 -16.65 4.36
N LEU A 313 -16.79 -17.50 4.56
CA LEU A 313 -17.92 -17.22 5.45
C LEU A 313 -17.47 -16.85 6.87
N TYR A 314 -16.53 -17.60 7.46
CA TYR A 314 -15.93 -17.25 8.75
C TYR A 314 -15.22 -15.89 8.71
N LYS A 315 -14.50 -15.59 7.62
CA LYS A 315 -13.81 -14.30 7.46
C LYS A 315 -14.79 -13.13 7.42
N ILE A 316 -16.03 -13.32 6.94
CA ILE A 316 -17.07 -12.27 6.99
C ILE A 316 -17.37 -11.93 8.46
N ILE A 317 -17.64 -12.95 9.31
CA ILE A 317 -17.89 -12.77 10.75
C ILE A 317 -16.72 -12.07 11.43
N SER A 318 -15.50 -12.59 11.24
CA SER A 318 -14.27 -12.01 11.81
C SER A 318 -14.05 -10.56 11.34
N LYS A 319 -14.39 -10.24 10.08
CA LYS A 319 -14.31 -8.88 9.54
C LYS A 319 -15.33 -7.92 10.14
N ILE A 320 -16.57 -8.37 10.36
CA ILE A 320 -17.61 -7.57 11.02
C ILE A 320 -17.17 -7.22 12.44
N LEU A 321 -16.78 -8.23 13.23
CA LEU A 321 -16.27 -8.03 14.59
C LEU A 321 -15.07 -7.06 14.59
N THR A 322 -14.13 -7.25 13.67
CA THR A 322 -12.97 -6.36 13.51
C THR A 322 -13.37 -4.93 13.16
N ALA A 323 -14.30 -4.73 12.23
CA ALA A 323 -14.74 -3.41 11.78
C ALA A 323 -15.41 -2.64 12.93
N ARG A 324 -16.11 -3.34 13.82
CA ARG A 324 -16.73 -2.77 15.02
C ARG A 324 -15.73 -2.46 16.13
N LEU A 325 -14.71 -3.30 16.32
CA LEU A 325 -13.64 -3.07 17.30
C LEU A 325 -12.67 -1.96 16.87
N HIS A 326 -12.41 -1.83 15.57
CA HIS A 326 -11.36 -0.95 15.04
C HIS A 326 -11.44 0.53 15.53
N PRO A 327 -12.60 1.19 15.54
CA PRO A 327 -12.72 2.60 15.93
C PRO A 327 -12.48 2.88 17.42
N ILE A 328 -12.68 1.88 18.29
CA ILE A 328 -12.60 2.07 19.75
C ILE A 328 -11.22 1.76 20.32
N LEU A 329 -10.30 1.17 19.53
CA LEU A 329 -8.99 0.72 20.02
C LEU A 329 -8.12 1.82 20.60
N ASP A 330 -8.20 3.04 20.06
CA ASP A 330 -7.34 4.14 20.52
C ASP A 330 -7.64 4.53 21.98
N GLY A 331 -8.90 4.38 22.41
CA GLY A 331 -9.32 4.60 23.81
C GLY A 331 -9.12 3.39 24.73
N LEU A 332 -8.87 2.19 24.19
CA LEU A 332 -8.68 0.97 24.97
C LEU A 332 -7.22 0.61 25.22
N VAL A 333 -6.33 1.01 24.31
CA VAL A 333 -4.93 0.57 24.29
C VAL A 333 -4.01 1.74 24.64
N SER A 334 -3.07 1.53 25.56
CA SER A 334 -2.06 2.50 25.99
C SER A 334 -1.33 3.13 24.81
N GLU A 335 -0.98 4.42 24.92
CA GLU A 335 -0.24 5.17 23.88
C GLU A 335 1.12 4.55 23.51
N ASN A 336 1.67 3.68 24.36
CA ASN A 336 2.94 2.99 24.17
C ASN A 336 2.85 1.85 23.13
N GLN A 337 1.65 1.43 22.73
CA GLN A 337 1.42 0.42 21.67
C GLN A 337 1.11 1.11 20.33
N CYS A 338 1.98 0.96 19.34
CA CYS A 338 1.78 1.59 18.03
C CYS A 338 1.23 0.64 16.94
N ALA A 339 1.20 -0.67 17.16
CA ALA A 339 0.78 -1.62 16.12
C ALA A 339 -0.75 -1.75 16.03
N PHE A 340 -1.27 -1.79 14.80
CA PHE A 340 -2.69 -2.05 14.48
C PHE A 340 -3.72 -1.05 15.05
N VAL A 341 -3.29 0.03 15.70
CA VAL A 341 -4.18 1.10 16.20
C VAL A 341 -4.30 2.23 15.17
N PRO A 342 -5.51 2.70 14.84
CA PRO A 342 -5.73 3.82 13.91
C PRO A 342 -4.95 5.07 14.31
N GLY A 343 -4.39 5.78 13.34
CA GLY A 343 -3.74 7.08 13.59
C GLY A 343 -2.36 7.02 14.28
N ARG A 344 -1.91 5.84 14.73
CA ARG A 344 -0.55 5.60 15.26
C ARG A 344 0.40 5.16 14.14
N ALA A 345 1.66 5.59 14.21
CA ALA A 345 2.64 5.36 13.15
C ALA A 345 3.84 4.56 13.67
N ILE A 346 4.27 3.54 12.91
CA ILE A 346 5.46 2.73 13.24
C ILE A 346 6.73 3.58 13.40
N SER A 347 6.80 4.72 12.68
CA SER A 347 7.89 5.67 12.79
C SER A 347 8.02 6.27 14.19
N ASP A 348 6.93 6.40 14.94
CA ASP A 348 6.95 6.99 16.27
C ASP A 348 7.77 6.11 17.22
N ASN A 349 7.50 4.80 17.26
CA ASN A 349 8.28 3.84 18.06
C ASN A 349 9.76 3.82 17.66
N VAL A 350 10.05 3.84 16.36
CA VAL A 350 11.44 3.86 15.86
C VAL A 350 12.15 5.14 16.33
N MET A 351 11.52 6.30 16.20
CA MET A 351 12.11 7.59 16.54
C MET A 351 12.29 7.76 18.06
N ILE A 352 11.32 7.34 18.86
CA ILE A 352 11.42 7.36 20.33
C ILE A 352 12.56 6.44 20.79
N THR A 353 12.57 5.19 20.30
CA THR A 353 13.62 4.22 20.63
C THR A 353 15.00 4.75 20.27
N HIS A 354 15.13 5.31 19.07
CA HIS A 354 16.38 5.88 18.60
C HIS A 354 16.84 7.06 19.48
N GLU A 355 15.92 7.92 19.90
CA GLU A 355 16.23 9.07 20.76
C GLU A 355 16.66 8.63 22.18
N ILE A 356 16.03 7.59 22.74
CA ILE A 356 16.44 6.99 24.02
C ILE A 356 17.82 6.33 23.89
N LEU A 357 18.05 5.52 22.85
CA LEU A 357 19.35 4.87 22.63
C LEU A 357 20.47 5.89 22.40
N HIS A 358 20.18 6.99 21.71
CA HIS A 358 21.09 8.12 21.57
C HIS A 358 21.42 8.75 22.93
N PHE A 359 20.43 8.96 23.80
CA PHE A 359 20.64 9.40 25.16
C PHE A 359 21.52 8.44 25.98
N LEU A 360 21.29 7.12 25.90
CA LEU A 360 22.13 6.13 26.59
C LEU A 360 23.61 6.20 26.14
N LYS A 361 23.86 6.50 24.87
CA LYS A 361 25.23 6.63 24.31
C LYS A 361 25.96 7.89 24.77
N ILE A 362 25.24 9.00 24.94
CA ILE A 362 25.85 10.29 25.32
C ILE A 362 25.88 10.48 26.84
N SER A 363 25.01 9.79 27.57
CA SER A 363 24.91 9.89 29.03
C SER A 363 26.26 9.73 29.72
N THR A 364 26.58 10.70 30.58
CA THR A 364 27.81 10.75 31.38
C THR A 364 27.60 10.21 32.80
N ALA A 365 26.40 9.70 33.11
CA ALA A 365 26.05 9.20 34.45
C ALA A 365 26.82 7.91 34.78
N ASN A 366 27.66 7.96 35.82
CA ASN A 366 28.45 6.81 36.29
C ASN A 366 27.74 5.98 37.36
N LYS A 367 27.00 6.61 38.29
CA LYS A 367 26.38 5.93 39.45
C LYS A 367 24.95 5.43 39.21
N ARG A 368 24.21 6.06 38.28
CA ARG A 368 22.80 5.74 37.98
C ARG A 368 22.64 5.45 36.48
N GLY A 369 23.17 4.32 36.03
CA GLY A 369 23.05 3.87 34.65
C GLY A 369 21.61 3.55 34.26
N SER A 370 21.28 3.77 32.98
CA SER A 370 20.03 3.34 32.35
C SER A 370 20.31 2.26 31.30
N MET A 371 19.30 1.47 31.00
CA MET A 371 19.36 0.43 29.97
C MET A 371 18.06 0.37 29.15
N ALA A 372 18.20 -0.10 27.92
CA ALA A 372 17.11 -0.49 27.04
C ALA A 372 17.18 -1.99 26.81
N ILE A 373 16.07 -2.70 26.98
CA ILE A 373 15.97 -4.14 26.83
C ILE A 373 15.03 -4.40 25.67
N LYS A 374 15.51 -5.12 24.67
CA LYS A 374 14.70 -5.60 23.56
C LYS A 374 14.34 -7.05 23.80
N THR A 375 13.05 -7.34 23.83
CA THR A 375 12.52 -8.69 24.05
C THR A 375 11.80 -9.21 22.80
N ASP A 376 12.00 -10.50 22.52
CA ASP A 376 11.32 -11.23 21.43
C ASP A 376 10.40 -12.28 22.06
N MET A 377 9.13 -12.33 21.64
CA MET A 377 8.19 -13.34 22.12
C MET A 377 8.31 -14.62 21.30
N THR A 378 8.42 -15.76 21.99
CA THR A 378 8.45 -17.06 21.34
C THR A 378 7.04 -17.42 20.87
N LYS A 379 6.83 -17.48 19.55
CA LYS A 379 5.55 -17.93 18.95
C LYS A 379 4.33 -17.21 19.55
N ALA A 380 4.39 -15.88 19.53
CA ALA A 380 3.51 -15.00 20.29
C ALA A 380 2.00 -15.27 20.13
N TYR A 381 1.55 -15.63 18.92
CA TYR A 381 0.14 -15.94 18.63
C TYR A 381 -0.27 -17.33 19.12
N ASP A 382 0.62 -18.33 18.97
CA ASP A 382 0.29 -19.74 19.19
C ASP A 382 0.18 -20.12 20.67
N ARG A 383 0.71 -19.27 21.57
CA ARG A 383 0.81 -19.53 23.01
C ARG A 383 -0.23 -18.83 23.88
N VAL A 384 -1.02 -17.91 23.31
CA VAL A 384 -1.99 -17.12 24.09
C VAL A 384 -3.09 -18.02 24.64
N GLU A 385 -3.28 -18.02 25.96
CA GLU A 385 -4.32 -18.81 26.63
C GLU A 385 -5.72 -18.22 26.37
N TRP A 386 -6.71 -19.07 26.07
CA TRP A 386 -8.06 -18.63 25.74
C TRP A 386 -8.80 -18.03 26.94
N ASP A 387 -8.64 -18.63 28.12
CA ASP A 387 -9.21 -18.10 29.36
C ASP A 387 -8.66 -16.71 29.69
N PHE A 388 -7.39 -16.45 29.37
CA PHE A 388 -6.79 -15.13 29.53
C PHE A 388 -7.47 -14.09 28.63
N ILE A 389 -7.75 -14.41 27.36
CA ILE A 389 -8.48 -13.53 26.44
C ILE A 389 -9.85 -13.18 27.02
N LYS A 390 -10.58 -14.19 27.49
CA LYS A 390 -11.93 -14.02 28.07
C LYS A 390 -11.89 -13.05 29.25
N VAL A 391 -11.02 -13.29 30.24
CA VAL A 391 -10.89 -12.46 31.44
C VAL A 391 -10.49 -11.02 31.10
N VAL A 392 -9.61 -10.81 30.11
CA VAL A 392 -9.23 -9.46 29.66
C VAL A 392 -10.43 -8.72 29.06
N LEU A 393 -11.23 -9.37 28.21
CA LEU A 393 -12.39 -8.74 27.60
C LEU A 393 -13.47 -8.41 28.64
N GLU A 394 -13.71 -9.31 29.60
CA GLU A 394 -14.62 -9.07 30.73
C GLU A 394 -14.16 -7.85 31.55
N LYS A 395 -12.87 -7.79 31.89
CA LYS A 395 -12.33 -6.69 32.71
C LYS A 395 -12.34 -5.34 31.99
N MET A 396 -12.18 -5.32 30.67
CA MET A 396 -12.31 -4.10 29.86
C MET A 396 -13.75 -3.56 29.82
N GLY A 397 -14.75 -4.41 30.13
CA GLY A 397 -16.17 -4.07 30.18
C GLY A 397 -16.95 -4.42 28.92
N PHE A 398 -16.44 -5.34 28.08
CA PHE A 398 -17.21 -5.81 26.92
C PHE A 398 -18.43 -6.61 27.37
N HIS A 399 -19.54 -6.46 26.65
CA HIS A 399 -20.77 -7.20 26.93
C HIS A 399 -20.60 -8.72 26.66
N GLU A 400 -21.21 -9.56 27.50
CA GLU A 400 -21.10 -11.03 27.44
C GLU A 400 -21.42 -11.62 26.07
N LYS A 401 -22.49 -11.16 25.39
CA LYS A 401 -22.81 -11.52 24.00
C LYS A 401 -21.61 -11.39 23.03
N LEU A 402 -20.92 -10.25 23.04
CA LEU A 402 -19.77 -10.01 22.18
C LEU A 402 -18.60 -10.93 22.55
N ILE A 403 -18.36 -11.10 23.85
CA ILE A 403 -17.35 -12.03 24.36
C ILE A 403 -17.66 -13.45 23.87
N GLY A 404 -18.93 -13.88 23.96
CA GLY A 404 -19.41 -15.15 23.44
C GLY A 404 -19.11 -15.32 21.95
N TRP A 405 -19.43 -14.33 21.11
CA TRP A 405 -19.13 -14.37 19.67
C TRP A 405 -17.63 -14.50 19.37
N ILE A 406 -16.81 -13.74 20.09
CA ILE A 406 -15.34 -13.78 19.94
C ILE A 406 -14.81 -15.15 20.39
N MET A 407 -15.25 -15.64 21.54
CA MET A 407 -14.81 -16.93 22.08
C MET A 407 -15.24 -18.07 21.17
N GLN A 408 -16.44 -18.05 20.59
CA GLN A 408 -16.86 -19.02 19.58
C GLN A 408 -15.95 -19.04 18.35
N CYS A 409 -15.48 -17.88 17.90
CA CYS A 409 -14.51 -17.80 16.82
C CYS A 409 -13.16 -18.43 17.21
N VAL A 410 -12.71 -18.26 18.45
CA VAL A 410 -11.38 -18.67 18.90
C VAL A 410 -11.33 -20.13 19.33
N THR A 411 -12.33 -20.63 20.07
CA THR A 411 -12.27 -21.92 20.77
C THR A 411 -12.75 -23.12 19.94
N THR A 412 -13.61 -22.91 18.94
CA THR A 412 -14.20 -24.01 18.15
C THR A 412 -13.36 -24.43 16.93
N VAL A 413 -12.15 -23.90 16.81
CA VAL A 413 -11.28 -24.09 15.63
C VAL A 413 -10.73 -25.52 15.56
N THR A 414 -10.54 -26.03 14.34
CA THR A 414 -9.81 -27.28 14.09
C THR A 414 -8.75 -27.07 13.01
N PHE A 415 -7.56 -27.64 13.18
CA PHE A 415 -6.43 -27.45 12.29
C PHE A 415 -6.04 -28.73 11.53
N SER A 416 -5.81 -28.57 10.23
CA SER A 416 -5.13 -29.56 9.39
C SER A 416 -3.98 -28.91 8.62
N PHE A 417 -2.87 -29.60 8.44
CA PHE A 417 -1.64 -29.03 7.88
C PHE A 417 -1.52 -29.33 6.38
N LEU A 418 -1.12 -28.33 5.59
CA LEU A 418 -0.88 -28.50 4.17
C LEU A 418 0.56 -28.93 3.90
N LEU A 419 0.77 -30.23 3.70
CA LEU A 419 2.04 -30.82 3.31
C LEU A 419 2.02 -31.10 1.80
N ASN A 420 2.87 -30.39 1.05
CA ASN A 420 3.08 -30.54 -0.40
C ASN A 420 1.80 -30.58 -1.26
N GLY A 421 0.73 -29.91 -0.81
CA GLY A 421 -0.55 -29.83 -1.51
C GLY A 421 -1.64 -30.76 -1.01
N THR A 422 -1.36 -31.58 0.01
CA THR A 422 -2.32 -32.45 0.69
C THR A 422 -2.56 -31.97 2.11
N ALA A 423 -3.79 -32.13 2.61
CA ALA A 423 -4.13 -31.85 4.00
C ALA A 423 -3.83 -33.10 4.84
N VAL A 424 -3.04 -32.94 5.90
CA VAL A 424 -2.61 -34.03 6.80
C VAL A 424 -2.77 -33.60 8.26
N GLY A 425 -3.02 -34.58 9.13
CA GLY A 425 -3.23 -34.36 10.56
C GLY A 425 -4.56 -33.65 10.89
N LYS A 426 -4.97 -33.79 12.15
CA LYS A 426 -6.11 -33.04 12.71
C LYS A 426 -5.82 -32.74 14.17
N VAL A 427 -5.66 -31.46 14.50
CA VAL A 427 -5.39 -30.98 15.86
C VAL A 427 -6.56 -30.11 16.33
N LYS A 428 -7.07 -30.40 17.53
CA LYS A 428 -7.99 -29.54 18.26
C LYS A 428 -7.20 -28.75 19.30
N PRO A 429 -6.93 -27.46 19.07
CA PRO A 429 -6.19 -26.64 20.04
C PRO A 429 -7.03 -26.40 21.30
N SER A 430 -6.34 -26.09 22.41
CA SER A 430 -6.93 -25.54 23.64
C SER A 430 -6.34 -24.17 24.02
N ARG A 431 -5.39 -23.66 23.21
CA ARG A 431 -4.86 -22.30 23.28
C ARG A 431 -4.37 -21.82 21.92
N GLY A 432 -4.03 -20.54 21.85
CA GLY A 432 -3.45 -19.88 20.69
C GLY A 432 -4.49 -19.24 19.78
N ILE A 433 -4.07 -18.23 19.02
CA ILE A 433 -4.91 -17.50 18.07
C ILE A 433 -4.37 -17.62 16.65
N ARG A 434 -5.26 -17.56 15.65
CA ARG A 434 -4.93 -17.88 14.26
C ARG A 434 -4.07 -16.82 13.59
N GLN A 435 -2.96 -17.23 13.00
CA GLN A 435 -2.13 -16.34 12.21
C GLN A 435 -2.67 -16.17 10.78
N GLY A 436 -3.27 -15.02 10.47
CA GLY A 436 -3.90 -14.72 9.16
C GLY A 436 -5.41 -14.52 9.22
N ASP A 437 -6.00 -14.68 10.40
CA ASP A 437 -7.36 -14.26 10.72
C ASP A 437 -7.41 -12.73 10.97
N PRO A 438 -8.38 -11.98 10.41
CA PRO A 438 -8.54 -10.54 10.67
C PRO A 438 -8.70 -10.14 12.13
N LEU A 439 -9.34 -10.97 12.97
CA LEU A 439 -9.63 -10.67 14.37
C LEU A 439 -8.41 -10.85 15.29
N SER A 440 -7.59 -11.87 15.05
CA SER A 440 -6.43 -12.23 15.89
C SER A 440 -5.49 -11.07 16.26
N PRO A 441 -5.05 -10.17 15.34
CA PRO A 441 -4.17 -9.05 15.71
C PRO A 441 -4.77 -8.12 16.77
N TYR A 442 -6.09 -7.92 16.75
CA TYR A 442 -6.79 -7.05 17.69
C TYR A 442 -6.91 -7.68 19.07
N LEU A 443 -7.24 -8.96 19.13
CA LEU A 443 -7.23 -9.70 20.40
C LEU A 443 -5.83 -9.71 21.03
N PHE A 444 -4.79 -9.87 20.19
CA PHE A 444 -3.40 -9.84 20.65
C PHE A 444 -3.01 -8.51 21.30
N ILE A 445 -3.35 -7.37 20.69
CA ILE A 445 -3.03 -6.06 21.28
C ILE A 445 -3.83 -5.77 22.55
N LEU A 446 -5.10 -6.20 22.62
CA LEU A 446 -5.92 -6.07 23.84
C LEU A 446 -5.32 -6.91 24.98
N CYS A 447 -4.86 -8.11 24.69
CA CYS A 447 -4.14 -8.97 25.65
C CYS A 447 -2.79 -8.38 26.08
N SER A 448 -2.09 -7.73 25.14
CA SER A 448 -0.81 -7.06 25.43
C SER A 448 -0.99 -5.83 26.33
N GLU A 449 -2.19 -5.27 26.42
CA GLU A 449 -2.49 -4.15 27.31
C GLU A 449 -2.31 -4.50 28.79
N VAL A 450 -2.46 -5.78 29.17
CA VAL A 450 -2.18 -6.26 30.54
C VAL A 450 -0.72 -5.99 30.90
N LEU A 451 0.21 -6.26 29.98
CA LEU A 451 1.64 -5.98 30.19
C LEU A 451 1.91 -4.47 30.30
N SER A 452 1.26 -3.66 29.47
CA SER A 452 1.31 -2.19 29.57
C SER A 452 0.81 -1.70 30.93
N GLY A 453 -0.33 -2.23 31.40
CA GLY A 453 -0.96 -1.88 32.67
C GLY A 453 -0.07 -2.22 33.87
N LEU A 454 0.54 -3.42 33.88
CA LEU A 454 1.52 -3.79 34.91
C LEU A 454 2.73 -2.84 34.93
N CYS A 455 3.25 -2.48 33.76
CA CYS A 455 4.37 -1.53 33.67
C CYS A 455 3.99 -0.12 34.13
N ASN A 456 2.79 0.35 33.79
CA ASN A 456 2.29 1.67 34.18
C ASN A 456 2.08 1.76 35.70
N LYS A 457 1.47 0.74 36.31
CA LYS A 457 1.31 0.66 37.76
C LYS A 457 2.66 0.63 38.50
N ALA A 458 3.64 -0.12 37.97
CA ALA A 458 5.00 -0.12 38.51
C ALA A 458 5.70 1.24 38.33
N GLN A 459 5.33 2.02 37.32
CA GLN A 459 5.83 3.39 37.14
C GLN A 459 5.21 4.37 38.13
N GLU A 460 3.90 4.26 38.38
CA GLU A 460 3.15 5.07 39.36
C GLU A 460 3.68 4.87 40.79
N THR A 461 3.98 3.62 41.17
CA THR A 461 4.59 3.30 42.46
C THR A 461 6.09 3.61 42.54
N GLY A 462 6.70 4.08 41.44
CA GLY A 462 8.11 4.43 41.37
C GLY A 462 9.08 3.24 41.30
N GLN A 463 8.59 2.00 41.28
CA GLN A 463 9.40 0.77 41.20
C GLN A 463 10.07 0.59 39.83
N LEU A 464 9.34 0.94 38.76
CA LEU A 464 9.79 0.94 37.36
C LEU A 464 9.68 2.35 36.77
N SER A 465 10.55 3.25 37.23
CA SER A 465 10.46 4.68 36.89
C SER A 465 10.60 5.06 35.41
N GLY A 466 10.99 4.13 34.53
CA GLY A 466 11.30 4.42 33.14
C GLY A 466 12.59 5.24 32.93
N VAL A 467 12.83 5.63 31.67
CA VAL A 467 13.91 6.52 31.24
C VAL A 467 13.32 7.85 30.80
N ARG A 468 13.99 8.95 31.19
CA ARG A 468 13.66 10.32 30.76
C ARG A 468 14.81 10.88 29.93
N VAL A 469 14.52 11.30 28.70
CA VAL A 469 15.56 11.76 27.76
C VAL A 469 16.04 13.18 28.06
N ALA A 470 15.16 14.04 28.58
CA ALA A 470 15.44 15.41 29.01
C ALA A 470 14.44 15.81 30.11
N MET A 471 14.73 16.83 30.93
CA MET A 471 13.90 17.18 32.09
C MET A 471 12.43 17.45 31.75
N GLY A 472 12.15 18.12 30.62
CA GLY A 472 10.80 18.39 30.12
C GLY A 472 10.18 17.27 29.27
N SER A 473 10.85 16.13 29.07
CA SER A 473 10.29 14.99 28.36
C SER A 473 9.53 14.05 29.32
N PRO A 474 8.48 13.34 28.85
CA PRO A 474 7.83 12.31 29.64
C PRO A 474 8.78 11.13 29.91
N ARG A 475 8.48 10.36 30.95
CA ARG A 475 9.18 9.11 31.25
C ARG A 475 8.60 7.99 30.41
N VAL A 476 9.46 7.20 29.78
CA VAL A 476 9.08 6.03 28.99
C VAL A 476 9.67 4.80 29.65
N ASN A 477 8.83 3.83 30.01
CA ASN A 477 9.22 2.55 30.60
C ASN A 477 9.12 1.38 29.60
N HIS A 478 8.23 1.45 28.60
CA HIS A 478 8.06 0.42 27.58
C HIS A 478 7.55 1.01 26.26
N LEU A 479 7.78 0.31 25.14
CA LEU A 479 7.16 0.53 23.83
C LEU A 479 6.84 -0.82 23.21
N LEU A 480 5.64 -0.94 22.64
CA LEU A 480 5.15 -2.16 22.02
C LEU A 480 4.85 -1.90 20.54
N PHE A 481 5.24 -2.85 19.70
CA PHE A 481 4.76 -2.94 18.32
C PHE A 481 4.37 -4.40 18.06
N ALA A 482 3.13 -4.73 18.41
CA ALA A 482 2.66 -6.12 18.50
C ALA A 482 3.59 -6.93 19.43
N ASP A 483 4.27 -7.95 18.93
CA ASP A 483 5.17 -8.84 19.67
C ASP A 483 6.57 -8.26 19.90
N ASP A 484 7.00 -7.29 19.09
CA ASP A 484 8.27 -6.59 19.27
C ASP A 484 8.16 -5.61 20.45
N THR A 485 8.87 -5.90 21.54
CA THR A 485 8.75 -5.18 22.81
C THR A 485 10.09 -4.56 23.24
N MET A 486 10.06 -3.30 23.65
CA MET A 486 11.21 -2.55 24.15
C MET A 486 10.91 -2.05 25.56
N PHE A 487 11.72 -2.41 26.55
CA PHE A 487 11.67 -1.87 27.90
C PHE A 487 12.80 -0.87 28.14
N PHE A 488 12.53 0.15 28.93
CA PHE A 488 13.46 1.21 29.27
C PHE A 488 13.45 1.41 30.78
N CYS A 489 14.57 1.19 31.45
CA CYS A 489 14.63 1.32 32.89
C CYS A 489 16.05 1.62 33.40
N LYS A 490 16.20 1.76 34.71
CA LYS A 490 17.51 1.92 35.36
C LYS A 490 18.20 0.56 35.44
N SER A 491 19.51 0.52 35.28
CA SER A 491 20.30 -0.71 35.30
C SER A 491 20.56 -1.27 36.71
N ASN A 492 19.81 -0.83 37.72
CA ASN A 492 20.03 -1.25 39.11
C ASN A 492 19.33 -2.60 39.39
N ALA A 493 19.85 -3.37 40.35
CA ALA A 493 19.34 -4.71 40.63
C ALA A 493 17.86 -4.71 41.07
N LYS A 494 17.41 -3.70 41.84
CA LYS A 494 16.01 -3.58 42.30
C LYS A 494 15.04 -3.48 41.12
N THR A 495 15.31 -2.59 40.18
CA THR A 495 14.48 -2.37 38.99
C THR A 495 14.55 -3.56 38.03
N CYS A 496 15.70 -4.23 37.91
CA CYS A 496 15.81 -5.48 37.14
C CYS A 496 14.92 -6.59 37.72
N LYS A 497 14.90 -6.75 39.05
CA LYS A 497 14.04 -7.74 39.74
C LYS A 497 12.56 -7.43 39.52
N VAL A 498 12.14 -6.18 39.70
CA VAL A 498 10.76 -5.74 39.44
C VAL A 498 10.35 -6.02 37.99
N LEU A 499 11.22 -5.72 37.02
CA LEU A 499 10.91 -6.03 35.62
C LEU A 499 10.79 -7.53 35.40
N LYS A 500 11.68 -8.34 35.97
CA LYS A 500 11.61 -9.80 35.89
C LYS A 500 10.30 -10.34 36.48
N GLU A 501 9.89 -9.86 37.65
CA GLU A 501 8.62 -10.21 38.29
C GLU A 501 7.39 -9.84 37.43
N ILE A 502 7.40 -8.66 36.79
CA ILE A 502 6.32 -8.27 35.87
C ILE A 502 6.24 -9.22 34.68
N LEU A 503 7.40 -9.58 34.10
CA LEU A 503 7.45 -10.50 32.96
C LEU A 503 6.98 -11.89 33.38
N ASP A 504 7.43 -12.40 34.52
CA ASP A 504 7.05 -13.74 35.02
C ASP A 504 5.54 -13.83 35.29
N LYS A 505 4.95 -12.80 35.94
CA LYS A 505 3.49 -12.72 36.14
C LYS A 505 2.71 -12.68 34.82
N TYR A 506 3.24 -11.95 33.83
CA TYR A 506 2.61 -11.88 32.51
C TYR A 506 2.75 -13.19 31.73
N GLU A 507 3.90 -13.86 31.79
CA GLU A 507 4.13 -15.18 31.17
C GLU A 507 3.18 -16.22 31.77
N GLU A 508 3.01 -16.25 33.09
CA GLU A 508 2.09 -17.15 33.78
C GLU A 508 0.62 -16.90 33.40
N ALA A 509 0.18 -15.64 33.39
CA ALA A 509 -1.21 -15.31 33.09
C ALA A 509 -1.56 -15.50 31.61
N SER A 510 -0.68 -15.09 30.70
CA SER A 510 -0.95 -15.07 29.25
C SER A 510 -0.58 -16.36 28.52
N GLY A 511 0.34 -17.16 29.08
CA GLY A 511 0.99 -18.30 28.42
C GLY A 511 2.11 -17.91 27.43
N GLN A 512 2.29 -16.62 27.16
CA GLN A 512 3.39 -16.14 26.33
C GLN A 512 4.74 -16.35 27.02
N LYS A 513 5.80 -16.43 26.23
CA LYS A 513 7.16 -16.66 26.77
C LYS A 513 8.22 -15.88 26.01
N ILE A 514 9.10 -15.22 26.72
CA ILE A 514 10.20 -14.43 26.17
C ILE A 514 11.32 -15.36 25.70
N SER A 515 11.89 -15.04 24.54
CA SER A 515 13.07 -15.72 24.01
C SER A 515 14.34 -15.03 24.51
N CYS A 516 14.95 -15.55 25.57
CA CYS A 516 16.19 -14.99 26.12
C CYS A 516 17.36 -15.01 25.11
N GLN A 517 17.39 -15.99 24.20
CA GLN A 517 18.42 -16.12 23.15
C GLN A 517 18.34 -15.03 22.07
N LYS A 518 17.14 -14.50 21.81
CA LYS A 518 16.93 -13.45 20.80
C LYS A 518 16.82 -12.06 21.41
N SER A 519 16.56 -12.00 22.71
CA SER A 519 16.48 -10.75 23.47
C SER A 519 17.87 -10.16 23.68
N THR A 520 17.96 -8.83 23.75
CA THR A 520 19.24 -8.11 23.90
C THR A 520 19.12 -6.95 24.86
N ILE A 521 20.20 -6.60 25.56
CA ILE A 521 20.25 -5.46 26.48
C ILE A 521 21.28 -4.43 26.00
N THR A 522 20.88 -3.16 25.91
CA THR A 522 21.76 -2.03 25.60
C THR A 522 21.91 -1.15 26.83
N PHE A 523 23.14 -0.94 27.28
CA PHE A 523 23.45 -0.15 28.48
C PHE A 523 23.91 1.27 28.16
N SER A 524 23.82 2.16 29.14
CA SER A 524 24.45 3.49 29.07
C SER A 524 25.98 3.38 28.96
N LYS A 525 26.60 4.30 28.22
CA LYS A 525 28.04 4.25 27.87
C LYS A 525 28.97 4.03 29.07
N LYS A 526 28.70 4.67 30.22
CA LYS A 526 29.55 4.61 31.42
C LYS A 526 29.05 3.64 32.50
N THR A 527 28.15 2.71 32.16
CA THR A 527 27.69 1.68 33.11
C THR A 527 28.83 0.72 33.45
N SER A 528 29.10 0.47 34.74
CA SER A 528 30.18 -0.42 35.18
C SER A 528 29.95 -1.88 34.76
N ARG A 529 31.03 -2.64 34.59
CA ARG A 529 30.97 -4.06 34.17
C ARG A 529 30.22 -4.93 35.17
N GLU A 530 30.35 -4.64 36.46
CA GLU A 530 29.65 -5.34 37.55
C GLU A 530 28.13 -5.17 37.45
N VAL A 531 27.67 -3.94 37.24
CA VAL A 531 26.24 -3.62 37.09
C VAL A 531 25.67 -4.26 35.82
N LYS A 532 26.42 -4.26 34.71
CA LYS A 532 26.01 -4.97 33.49
C LYS A 532 25.83 -6.47 33.74
N ARG A 533 26.82 -7.12 34.36
CA ARG A 533 26.78 -8.57 34.64
C ARG A 533 25.63 -8.91 35.59
N SER A 534 25.43 -8.11 36.63
CA SER A 534 24.31 -8.28 37.57
C SER A 534 22.96 -8.17 36.86
N ALA A 535 22.75 -7.15 36.02
CA ALA A 535 21.50 -6.98 35.27
C ALA A 535 21.25 -8.12 34.27
N MET A 536 22.28 -8.55 33.53
CA MET A 536 22.20 -9.68 32.60
C MET A 536 21.81 -10.98 33.31
N ASN A 537 22.42 -11.25 34.48
CA ASN A 537 22.13 -12.45 35.26
C ASN A 537 20.71 -12.45 35.84
N ILE A 538 20.23 -11.32 36.37
CA ILE A 538 18.87 -11.21 36.92
C ILE A 538 17.81 -11.41 35.83
N LEU A 539 18.03 -10.84 34.63
CA LEU A 539 17.07 -10.94 33.53
C LEU A 539 17.21 -12.23 32.70
N GLY A 540 18.32 -12.96 32.86
CA GLY A 540 18.64 -14.14 32.05
C GLY A 540 18.94 -13.84 30.58
N ILE A 541 19.33 -12.60 30.25
CA ILE A 541 19.66 -12.16 28.89
C ILE A 541 21.15 -11.83 28.82
N HIS A 542 21.91 -12.62 28.06
CA HIS A 542 23.37 -12.51 27.99
C HIS A 542 23.89 -11.79 26.73
N HIS A 543 23.01 -11.43 25.79
CA HIS A 543 23.40 -10.73 24.57
C HIS A 543 23.37 -9.20 24.76
N GLU A 544 24.53 -8.55 24.57
CA GLU A 544 24.61 -7.08 24.54
C GLU A 544 24.15 -6.55 23.17
N GLY A 545 23.23 -5.58 23.17
CA GLY A 545 22.61 -5.00 21.99
C GLY A 545 23.29 -3.74 21.45
N GLY A 546 22.57 -2.98 20.61
CA GLY A 546 22.99 -1.65 20.15
C GLY A 546 23.63 -1.58 18.76
N GLN A 547 23.77 -2.72 18.08
CA GLN A 547 24.16 -2.83 16.66
C GLN A 547 23.14 -3.63 15.81
N GLY A 548 22.00 -4.00 16.41
CA GLY A 548 20.95 -4.81 15.77
C GLY A 548 19.96 -4.02 14.92
N LYS A 549 18.87 -4.69 14.55
CA LYS A 549 17.73 -4.08 13.84
C LYS A 549 16.48 -4.11 14.72
N TYR A 550 15.83 -2.98 14.89
CA TYR A 550 14.53 -2.83 15.52
C TYR A 550 13.51 -2.41 14.47
N LEU A 551 12.41 -3.16 14.36
CA LEU A 551 11.38 -2.96 13.35
C LEU A 551 11.95 -2.86 11.92
N GLY A 552 13.01 -3.62 11.61
CA GLY A 552 13.66 -3.65 10.30
C GLY A 552 14.61 -2.48 10.00
N LEU A 553 14.78 -1.52 10.92
CA LEU A 553 15.74 -0.41 10.84
C LEU A 553 16.84 -0.56 11.89
N PRO A 554 18.01 0.06 11.70
CA PRO A 554 19.08 -0.04 12.69
C PRO A 554 18.71 0.57 14.04
N GLU A 555 19.02 -0.13 15.12
CA GLU A 555 18.73 0.30 16.50
C GLU A 555 19.48 1.58 16.87
N ALA A 556 20.77 1.67 16.55
CA ALA A 556 21.55 2.85 16.86
C ALA A 556 22.64 3.11 15.83
N PHE A 557 22.88 4.39 15.54
CA PHE A 557 23.95 4.78 14.61
C PHE A 557 25.30 4.71 15.32
N GLY A 558 26.21 3.91 14.77
CA GLY A 558 27.63 3.91 15.13
C GLY A 558 28.42 4.98 14.36
N ARG A 559 29.75 4.98 14.51
CA ARG A 559 30.65 5.89 13.77
C ARG A 559 30.57 5.69 12.24
N LYS A 560 30.38 4.46 11.77
CA LYS A 560 30.26 4.13 10.33
C LYS A 560 28.80 4.11 9.86
N LYS A 561 28.23 5.30 9.62
CA LYS A 561 26.85 5.47 9.11
C LYS A 561 26.57 4.78 7.75
N LYS A 562 27.62 4.51 6.96
CA LYS A 562 27.53 3.92 5.61
C LYS A 562 27.16 2.43 5.64
N ASP A 563 27.60 1.69 6.67
CA ASP A 563 27.41 0.24 6.75
C ASP A 563 26.02 -0.15 7.24
N LEU A 564 25.36 0.75 7.97
CA LEU A 564 24.01 0.53 8.53
C LEU A 564 22.92 0.39 7.45
N PHE A 565 23.09 1.08 6.32
CA PHE A 565 22.13 1.04 5.21
C PHE A 565 22.63 0.27 3.99
N SER A 566 23.85 -0.31 4.03
CA SER A 566 24.36 -1.14 2.93
C SER A 566 23.42 -2.30 2.62
N SER A 567 22.83 -2.92 3.67
CA SER A 567 21.85 -3.99 3.52
C SER A 567 20.59 -3.60 2.74
N VAL A 568 20.23 -2.30 2.68
CA VAL A 568 19.15 -1.82 1.81
C VAL A 568 19.60 -1.89 0.35
N VAL A 569 20.80 -1.40 0.06
CA VAL A 569 21.40 -1.43 -1.29
C VAL A 569 21.60 -2.86 -1.76
N ASP A 570 22.09 -3.74 -0.91
CA ASP A 570 22.35 -5.14 -1.26
C ASP A 570 21.05 -5.87 -1.58
N ARG A 571 19.97 -5.61 -0.83
CA ARG A 571 18.64 -6.15 -1.14
C ARG A 571 18.10 -5.63 -2.48
N ILE A 572 18.27 -4.34 -2.77
CA ILE A 572 17.87 -3.75 -4.07
C ILE A 572 18.68 -4.39 -5.20
N ARG A 573 19.99 -4.56 -5.00
CA ARG A 573 20.89 -5.19 -5.97
C ARG A 573 20.53 -6.65 -6.23
N GLN A 574 20.35 -7.46 -5.18
CA GLN A 574 19.95 -8.86 -5.30
C GLN A 574 18.60 -9.02 -6.03
N ARG A 575 17.62 -8.16 -5.70
CA ARG A 575 16.32 -8.12 -6.40
C ARG A 575 16.48 -7.74 -7.87
N ALA A 576 17.25 -6.70 -8.17
CA ALA A 576 17.52 -6.25 -9.52
C ALA A 576 18.18 -7.34 -10.37
N ILE A 577 19.22 -8.01 -9.84
CA ILE A 577 19.92 -9.12 -10.49
C ILE A 577 18.97 -10.30 -10.75
N SER A 578 18.17 -10.67 -9.75
CA SER A 578 17.18 -11.76 -9.86
C SER A 578 16.11 -11.52 -10.93
N TRP A 579 15.90 -10.27 -11.36
CA TRP A 579 14.94 -9.91 -12.40
C TRP A 579 15.57 -9.67 -13.75
N SER A 580 16.80 -9.17 -13.82
CA SER A 580 17.54 -9.04 -15.08
C SER A 580 17.69 -10.40 -15.78
N SER A 581 17.80 -11.50 -15.03
CA SER A 581 17.88 -12.85 -15.60
C SER A 581 16.57 -13.41 -16.17
N LYS A 582 15.46 -12.65 -16.14
CA LYS A 582 14.11 -13.17 -16.45
C LYS A 582 13.43 -12.57 -17.69
N LEU A 583 14.21 -12.14 -18.70
CA LEU A 583 13.72 -11.72 -20.03
C LEU A 583 12.61 -10.63 -20.00
N LEU A 584 12.80 -9.57 -19.23
CA LEU A 584 11.80 -8.50 -19.08
C LEU A 584 11.84 -7.45 -20.22
N SER A 585 10.66 -7.02 -20.68
CA SER A 585 10.50 -5.88 -21.59
C SER A 585 10.96 -4.57 -20.94
N SER A 586 11.35 -3.55 -21.75
CA SER A 586 11.74 -2.23 -21.21
C SER A 586 10.59 -1.56 -20.43
N ALA A 587 9.35 -1.76 -20.87
CA ALA A 587 8.16 -1.28 -20.14
C ALA A 587 7.99 -2.02 -18.81
N GLY A 588 8.13 -3.35 -18.80
CA GLY A 588 8.10 -4.15 -17.57
C GLY A 588 9.19 -3.75 -16.58
N LYS A 589 10.41 -3.46 -17.06
CA LYS A 589 11.50 -2.91 -16.22
C LYS A 589 11.12 -1.58 -15.60
N LEU A 590 10.48 -0.67 -16.35
CA LEU A 590 10.07 0.64 -15.83
C LEU A 590 9.06 0.48 -14.69
N VAL A 591 8.08 -0.40 -14.89
CA VAL A 591 7.06 -0.71 -13.88
C VAL A 591 7.71 -1.26 -12.61
N LEU A 592 8.55 -2.29 -12.72
CA LEU A 592 9.24 -2.90 -11.58
C LEU A 592 10.19 -1.94 -10.86
N LEU A 593 10.89 -1.09 -11.62
CA LEU A 593 11.77 -0.07 -11.07
C LEU A 593 10.98 0.91 -10.22
N LYS A 594 9.84 1.39 -10.71
CA LYS A 594 9.00 2.37 -9.99
C LYS A 594 8.23 1.75 -8.82
N SER A 595 7.57 0.62 -9.03
CA SER A 595 6.67 0.02 -8.05
C SER A 595 7.40 -0.73 -6.95
N VAL A 596 8.57 -1.33 -7.25
CA VAL A 596 9.31 -2.15 -6.29
C VAL A 596 10.68 -1.60 -5.96
N LEU A 597 11.60 -1.43 -6.91
CA LEU A 597 13.00 -1.09 -6.55
C LEU A 597 13.10 0.29 -5.89
N SER A 598 12.37 1.28 -6.41
CA SER A 598 12.34 2.64 -5.85
C SER A 598 11.57 2.73 -4.54
N SER A 599 10.68 1.76 -4.26
CA SER A 599 9.88 1.75 -3.02
C SER A 599 10.57 1.01 -1.88
N MET A 600 11.52 0.10 -2.14
CA MET A 600 12.30 -0.62 -1.12
C MET A 600 12.98 0.27 -0.06
N PRO A 601 13.62 1.40 -0.39
CA PRO A 601 14.21 2.27 0.62
C PRO A 601 13.20 3.15 1.38
N THR A 602 11.93 3.23 0.94
CA THR A 602 10.92 4.17 1.46
C THR A 602 10.78 4.09 2.99
N TYR A 603 10.78 2.88 3.54
CA TYR A 603 10.63 2.68 4.98
C TYR A 603 11.82 3.20 5.80
N ALA A 604 13.05 3.11 5.27
CA ALA A 604 14.21 3.72 5.92
C ALA A 604 14.21 5.25 5.76
N MET A 605 13.84 5.72 4.56
CA MET A 605 13.76 7.15 4.24
C MET A 605 12.67 7.88 5.02
N SER A 606 11.59 7.19 5.44
CA SER A 606 10.54 7.80 6.24
C SER A 606 10.98 8.14 7.66
N CYS A 607 12.04 7.53 8.18
CA CYS A 607 12.54 7.80 9.54
C CYS A 607 13.87 8.56 9.53
N PHE A 608 14.73 8.35 8.51
CA PHE A 608 16.09 8.87 8.50
C PHE A 608 16.47 9.47 7.15
N LYS A 609 17.29 10.52 7.18
CA LYS A 609 17.99 11.02 5.99
C LYS A 609 19.12 10.06 5.63
N LEU A 610 19.07 9.53 4.40
CA LEU A 610 20.13 8.69 3.85
C LEU A 610 21.36 9.54 3.48
N PRO A 611 22.59 9.05 3.71
CA PRO A 611 23.79 9.73 3.24
C PRO A 611 23.80 9.85 1.71
N VAL A 612 24.27 10.99 1.19
CA VAL A 612 24.35 11.26 -0.26
C VAL A 612 25.10 10.15 -1.00
N SER A 613 26.21 9.65 -0.44
CA SER A 613 26.99 8.55 -1.01
C SER A 613 26.21 7.22 -1.13
N LEU A 614 25.20 7.01 -0.29
CA LEU A 614 24.35 5.84 -0.37
C LEU A 614 23.26 6.05 -1.42
N SER A 615 22.66 7.24 -1.48
CA SER A 615 21.69 7.62 -2.50
C SER A 615 22.28 7.45 -3.90
N THR A 616 23.54 7.88 -4.11
CA THR A 616 24.24 7.67 -5.40
C THR A 616 24.48 6.20 -5.72
N ARG A 617 24.80 5.36 -4.72
CA ARG A 617 24.89 3.88 -4.90
C ARG A 617 23.55 3.27 -5.30
N ILE A 618 22.44 3.70 -4.69
CA ILE A 618 21.08 3.25 -5.06
C ILE A 618 20.77 3.67 -6.49
N GLN A 619 20.96 4.96 -6.82
CA GLN A 619 20.77 5.49 -8.16
C GLN A 619 21.58 4.72 -9.20
N SER A 620 22.83 4.37 -8.90
CA SER A 620 23.67 3.53 -9.77
C SER A 620 23.06 2.16 -10.03
N VAL A 621 22.58 1.45 -9.00
CA VAL A 621 21.94 0.14 -9.16
C VAL A 621 20.65 0.25 -9.98
N LEU A 622 19.83 1.29 -9.76
CA LEU A 622 18.61 1.52 -10.53
C LEU A 622 18.91 1.86 -12.00
N THR A 623 19.92 2.68 -12.25
CA THR A 623 20.40 3.03 -13.60
C THR A 623 20.86 1.79 -14.35
N ARG A 624 21.62 0.91 -13.68
CA ARG A 624 22.12 -0.33 -14.27
C ARG A 624 20.98 -1.30 -14.55
N PHE A 625 20.04 -1.48 -13.62
CA PHE A 625 18.84 -2.31 -13.87
C PHE A 625 18.03 -1.85 -15.09
N TRP A 626 17.90 -0.53 -15.28
CA TRP A 626 17.21 0.05 -16.42
C TRP A 626 17.89 -0.28 -17.77
N TRP A 627 19.21 -0.04 -17.86
CA TRP A 627 19.95 -0.17 -19.11
C TRP A 627 20.47 -1.58 -19.41
N ASP A 628 20.93 -2.32 -18.40
CA ASP A 628 21.63 -3.60 -18.58
C ASP A 628 20.63 -4.74 -18.84
N ALA A 629 20.92 -5.60 -19.82
CA ALA A 629 20.10 -6.78 -20.09
C ALA A 629 20.48 -7.96 -19.18
N ASN A 630 21.78 -8.19 -19.01
CA ASN A 630 22.35 -9.22 -18.14
C ASN A 630 23.25 -8.57 -17.08
N PRO A 631 23.33 -9.14 -15.85
CA PRO A 631 24.21 -8.62 -14.79
C PRO A 631 25.69 -8.52 -15.18
N GLU A 632 26.14 -9.41 -16.05
CA GLU A 632 27.55 -9.53 -16.46
C GLU A 632 27.94 -8.58 -17.60
N LYS A 633 26.97 -8.14 -18.42
CA LYS A 633 27.22 -7.26 -19.57
C LYS A 633 26.70 -5.86 -19.31
N ARG A 634 27.60 -4.92 -19.00
CA ARG A 634 27.28 -3.50 -18.83
C ARG A 634 26.91 -2.88 -20.18
N LYS A 635 25.67 -2.43 -20.32
CA LYS A 635 25.20 -1.67 -21.47
C LYS A 635 25.48 -0.17 -21.29
N MET A 636 25.49 0.54 -22.41
CA MET A 636 25.68 1.99 -22.41
C MET A 636 24.46 2.71 -21.81
N CYS A 637 24.72 3.67 -20.93
CA CYS A 637 23.70 4.54 -20.37
C CYS A 637 23.49 5.74 -21.30
N TRP A 638 22.39 5.73 -22.06
CA TRP A 638 22.13 6.76 -23.08
C TRP A 638 21.72 8.10 -22.48
N ILE A 639 20.96 8.11 -21.38
CA ILE A 639 20.45 9.34 -20.76
C ILE A 639 20.92 9.40 -19.31
N ALA A 640 21.34 10.59 -18.88
CA ALA A 640 21.74 10.87 -17.51
C ALA A 640 20.58 10.67 -16.53
N TRP A 641 20.87 10.16 -15.33
CA TRP A 641 19.86 9.86 -14.32
C TRP A 641 18.98 11.07 -13.96
N LYS A 642 19.56 12.26 -13.84
CA LYS A 642 18.82 13.51 -13.55
C LYS A 642 17.72 13.80 -14.58
N LYS A 643 17.94 13.51 -15.87
CA LYS A 643 16.93 13.64 -16.93
C LYS A 643 15.87 12.54 -16.85
N LEU A 644 16.24 11.33 -16.43
CA LEU A 644 15.29 10.22 -16.23
C LEU A 644 14.30 10.47 -15.08
N THR A 645 14.74 11.18 -14.04
CA THR A 645 13.92 11.47 -12.84
C THR A 645 12.93 12.63 -13.01
N ARG A 646 13.03 13.38 -14.12
CA ARG A 646 12.07 14.45 -14.44
C ARG A 646 10.65 13.93 -14.64
N GLY A 647 9.68 14.83 -14.52
CA GLY A 647 8.28 14.52 -14.76
C GLY A 647 8.06 14.05 -16.20
N LYS A 648 6.98 13.27 -16.43
CA LYS A 648 6.59 12.89 -17.80
C LYS A 648 6.26 14.10 -18.67
N SER A 649 5.74 15.18 -18.06
CA SER A 649 5.51 16.50 -18.68
C SER A 649 6.79 17.17 -19.18
N GLU A 650 7.91 16.92 -18.51
CA GLU A 650 9.23 17.52 -18.78
C GLU A 650 10.12 16.59 -19.62
N GLY A 651 9.55 15.49 -20.13
CA GLY A 651 10.28 14.50 -20.92
C GLY A 651 11.10 13.48 -20.13
N GLY A 652 10.95 13.41 -18.81
CA GLY A 652 11.53 12.33 -18.00
C GLY A 652 10.67 11.07 -17.98
N LEU A 653 11.18 10.02 -17.34
CA LEU A 653 10.43 8.77 -17.16
C LEU A 653 9.50 8.82 -15.95
N GLY A 654 9.55 9.88 -15.12
CA GLY A 654 8.82 9.97 -13.85
C GLY A 654 9.31 8.95 -12.82
N ILE A 655 10.61 8.69 -12.79
CA ILE A 655 11.29 7.95 -11.71
C ILE A 655 11.56 8.97 -10.59
N ARG A 656 11.37 8.59 -9.32
CA ARG A 656 11.60 9.52 -8.22
C ARG A 656 13.10 9.65 -7.94
N ASP A 657 13.58 10.88 -7.77
CA ASP A 657 14.90 11.08 -7.19
C ASP A 657 14.89 10.66 -5.72
N ILE A 658 15.90 9.89 -5.31
CA ILE A 658 15.96 9.29 -3.97
C ILE A 658 16.17 10.36 -2.88
N GLN A 659 16.91 11.43 -3.16
CA GLN A 659 17.21 12.45 -2.15
C GLN A 659 16.00 13.34 -1.90
N ASP A 660 15.40 13.86 -2.97
CA ASP A 660 14.20 14.71 -2.90
C ASP A 660 13.01 13.92 -2.32
N PHE A 661 12.90 12.64 -2.68
CA PHE A 661 11.89 11.76 -2.12
C PHE A 661 12.12 11.45 -0.64
N ASN A 662 13.37 11.36 -0.19
CA ASN A 662 13.68 11.22 1.24
C ASN A 662 13.23 12.46 2.03
N ASP A 663 13.48 13.68 1.52
CA ASP A 663 13.09 14.92 2.21
C ASP A 663 11.58 15.07 2.29
N ALA A 664 10.88 14.73 1.21
CA ALA A 664 9.43 14.68 1.19
C ALA A 664 8.86 13.64 2.18
N LEU A 665 9.53 12.50 2.38
CA LEU A 665 9.10 11.51 3.37
C LEU A 665 9.34 12.00 4.81
N LEU A 666 10.48 12.63 5.08
CA LEU A 666 10.81 13.19 6.40
C LEU A 666 9.86 14.32 6.81
N SER A 667 9.44 15.13 5.84
CA SER A 667 8.46 16.20 6.06
C SER A 667 7.11 15.66 6.57
N LYS A 668 6.77 14.40 6.28
CA LYS A 668 5.58 13.76 6.86
C LYS A 668 5.69 13.57 8.37
N LEU A 669 6.89 13.30 8.90
CA LEU A 669 7.12 13.24 10.35
C LEU A 669 7.02 14.63 10.98
N SER A 670 7.60 15.64 10.32
CA SER A 670 7.52 17.03 10.78
C SER A 670 6.07 17.53 10.79
N TRP A 671 5.27 17.18 9.77
CA TRP A 671 3.83 17.45 9.72
C TRP A 671 3.07 16.77 10.85
N ARG A 672 3.44 15.53 11.19
CA ARG A 672 2.84 14.81 12.32
C ARG A 672 3.11 15.49 13.66
N ILE A 673 4.31 16.03 13.88
CA ILE A 673 4.65 16.79 15.10
C ILE A 673 3.82 18.07 15.19
N LEU A 674 3.57 18.74 14.07
CA LEU A 674 2.73 19.95 14.00
C LEU A 674 1.24 19.66 14.22
N THR A 675 0.71 18.59 13.63
CA THR A 675 -0.74 18.27 13.66
C THR A 675 -1.17 17.46 14.87
N LYS A 676 -0.26 16.74 15.52
CA LYS A 676 -0.52 15.94 16.73
C LYS A 676 0.51 16.24 17.82
N PRO A 677 0.48 17.45 18.41
CA PRO A 677 1.47 17.87 19.42
C PRO A 677 1.46 17.03 20.70
N ASP A 678 0.33 16.39 21.02
CA ASP A 678 0.17 15.60 22.25
C ASP A 678 0.64 14.15 22.13
N CYS A 679 0.96 13.67 20.93
CA CYS A 679 1.46 12.31 20.78
C CYS A 679 2.79 12.11 21.51
N LEU A 680 3.05 10.89 22.01
CA LEU A 680 4.22 10.58 22.81
C LEU A 680 5.54 11.03 22.16
N LEU A 681 5.69 10.86 20.85
CA LEU A 681 6.86 11.33 20.10
C LEU A 681 7.02 12.86 20.19
N ALA A 682 5.96 13.61 19.91
CA ALA A 682 5.99 15.07 19.91
C ALA A 682 6.30 15.62 21.32
N ARG A 683 5.70 15.05 22.38
CA ARG A 683 5.99 15.42 23.77
C ARG A 683 7.45 15.15 24.16
N ILE A 684 8.03 14.03 23.74
CA ILE A 684 9.45 13.71 23.98
C ILE A 684 10.37 14.70 23.29
N LEU A 685 10.11 14.98 22.01
CA LEU A 685 10.94 15.88 21.21
C LEU A 685 10.80 17.34 21.66
N LYS A 686 9.59 17.81 21.97
CA LYS A 686 9.33 19.14 22.57
C LYS A 686 10.12 19.29 23.86
N GLY A 687 9.99 18.31 24.75
CA GLY A 687 10.72 18.26 26.01
C GLY A 687 12.24 18.22 25.88
N LYS A 688 12.80 17.81 24.73
CA LYS A 688 14.25 17.72 24.53
C LYS A 688 14.86 18.87 23.74
N TYR A 689 14.19 19.31 22.67
CA TYR A 689 14.78 20.20 21.67
C TYR A 689 14.13 21.58 21.60
N PHE A 690 12.86 21.73 22.01
CA PHE A 690 12.13 23.00 21.86
C PHE A 690 11.12 23.20 23.01
N GLN A 691 11.61 23.25 24.26
CA GLN A 691 10.73 23.44 25.44
C GLN A 691 10.06 24.81 25.46
N ASN A 692 10.84 25.86 25.19
CA ASN A 692 10.44 27.27 25.31
C ASN A 692 10.28 27.96 23.95
N GLN A 693 10.32 27.20 22.85
CA GLN A 693 10.27 27.72 21.49
C GLN A 693 9.27 26.91 20.65
N SER A 694 8.73 27.55 19.61
CA SER A 694 7.95 26.85 18.59
C SER A 694 8.81 25.83 17.85
N PHE A 695 8.21 24.71 17.45
CA PHE A 695 8.87 23.71 16.59
C PHE A 695 9.38 24.34 15.29
N LEU A 696 8.65 25.32 14.74
CA LEU A 696 9.05 26.03 13.54
C LEU A 696 10.34 26.82 13.79
N ASP A 697 10.53 27.45 14.95
CA ASP A 697 11.62 28.42 15.17
C ASP A 697 12.87 27.82 15.82
N CYS A 698 12.83 26.54 16.23
CA CYS A 698 13.96 25.92 16.90
C CYS A 698 15.23 25.80 16.02
N THR A 699 16.41 25.83 16.64
CA THR A 699 17.71 25.73 15.96
C THR A 699 18.35 24.34 16.11
N LEU A 700 19.27 24.00 15.20
CA LEU A 700 19.98 22.72 15.22
C LEU A 700 21.20 22.78 16.17
N ASN A 701 21.16 22.00 17.25
CA ASN A 701 22.30 21.87 18.17
C ASN A 701 23.32 20.81 17.69
N THR A 702 24.60 21.02 17.95
CA THR A 702 25.73 20.17 17.49
C THR A 702 25.67 18.72 18.01
N GLY A 703 25.04 18.47 19.17
CA GLY A 703 24.85 17.16 19.79
C GLY A 703 23.53 16.44 19.51
N CYS A 704 22.74 16.87 18.53
CA CYS A 704 21.42 16.27 18.26
C CYS A 704 21.47 14.89 17.58
N SER A 705 20.40 14.10 17.79
CA SER A 705 20.27 12.76 17.20
C SER A 705 20.11 12.82 15.67
N HIS A 706 20.49 11.74 14.98
CA HIS A 706 20.34 11.67 13.51
C HIS A 706 18.87 11.75 13.07
N GLY A 707 17.96 11.18 13.86
CA GLY A 707 16.52 11.30 13.64
C GLY A 707 16.05 12.75 13.71
N TRP A 708 16.48 13.51 14.72
CA TRP A 708 16.15 14.93 14.85
C TRP A 708 16.64 15.75 13.66
N ARG A 709 17.86 15.51 13.18
CA ARG A 709 18.36 16.18 11.95
C ARG A 709 17.45 15.92 10.75
N GLY A 710 16.92 14.71 10.61
CA GLY A 710 15.95 14.38 9.56
C GLY A 710 14.64 15.16 9.69
N ILE A 711 14.11 15.28 10.91
CA ILE A 711 12.89 16.06 11.20
C ILE A 711 13.10 17.55 10.86
N MET A 712 14.27 18.10 11.14
CA MET A 712 14.58 19.50 10.83
C MET A 712 14.60 19.77 9.32
N ILE A 713 15.20 18.88 8.53
CA ILE A 713 15.15 18.96 7.06
C ILE A 713 13.70 18.95 6.55
N GLY A 714 12.87 18.06 7.10
CA GLY A 714 11.46 17.99 6.75
C GLY A 714 10.68 19.24 7.15
N ARG A 715 10.99 19.83 8.31
CA ARG A 715 10.39 21.08 8.77
C ARG A 715 10.75 22.24 7.86
N ASP A 716 12.01 22.35 7.46
CA ASP A 716 12.48 23.44 6.58
C ASP A 716 11.80 23.35 5.20
N LEU A 717 11.51 22.13 4.71
CA LEU A 717 10.66 21.94 3.53
C LEU A 717 9.22 22.38 3.75
N LEU A 718 8.64 22.10 4.92
CA LEU A 718 7.29 22.53 5.22
C LEU A 718 7.17 24.06 5.23
N LYS A 719 8.12 24.76 5.86
CA LYS A 719 8.10 26.23 5.98
C LYS A 719 7.91 26.97 4.65
N GLU A 720 8.42 26.44 3.55
CA GLU A 720 8.32 27.07 2.23
C GLU A 720 6.90 27.20 1.69
N LYS A 721 5.98 26.35 2.15
CA LYS A 721 4.59 26.28 1.64
C LYS A 721 3.55 26.06 2.76
N LEU A 722 3.91 26.40 3.99
CA LEU A 722 2.98 26.42 5.13
C LEU A 722 2.17 27.71 5.14
N GLY A 723 0.89 27.61 5.44
CA GLY A 723 0.00 28.73 5.73
C GLY A 723 -0.86 28.46 6.96
N LYS A 724 -1.57 29.49 7.45
CA LYS A 724 -2.59 29.38 8.47
C LYS A 724 -3.97 29.59 7.86
N VAL A 725 -4.90 28.75 8.24
CA VAL A 725 -6.33 28.86 7.93
C VAL A 725 -7.02 29.39 9.17
N ILE A 726 -7.76 30.48 9.00
CA ILE A 726 -8.37 31.24 10.09
C ILE A 726 -9.59 30.50 10.64
N GLY A 727 -9.61 30.31 11.95
CA GLY A 727 -10.78 29.93 12.74
C GLY A 727 -11.21 31.14 13.57
N ASN A 728 -10.76 31.21 14.82
CA ASN A 728 -11.03 32.30 15.75
C ASN A 728 -10.01 33.47 15.67
N GLY A 729 -8.93 33.32 14.90
CA GLY A 729 -7.90 34.35 14.73
C GLY A 729 -7.03 34.60 15.97
N ASP A 730 -7.18 33.80 17.04
CA ASP A 730 -6.50 34.02 18.32
C ASP A 730 -5.01 33.69 18.28
N THR A 731 -4.60 32.78 17.42
CA THR A 731 -3.20 32.28 17.38
C THR A 731 -2.42 32.82 16.18
N THR A 732 -3.08 33.56 15.29
CA THR A 732 -2.51 34.05 14.04
C THR A 732 -2.08 35.51 14.17
N ARG A 733 -0.78 35.77 13.97
CA ARG A 733 -0.21 37.11 13.98
C ARG A 733 -0.31 37.72 12.59
N VAL A 734 -0.86 38.93 12.51
CA VAL A 734 -1.21 39.57 11.23
C VAL A 734 0.01 39.74 10.33
N TRP A 735 1.15 40.18 10.89
CA TRP A 735 2.34 40.59 10.14
C TRP A 735 3.44 39.53 10.03
N GLU A 736 3.35 38.43 10.79
CA GLU A 736 4.42 37.41 10.84
C GLU A 736 4.00 36.06 10.25
N ASP A 737 2.71 35.74 10.28
CA ASP A 737 2.23 34.44 9.82
C ASP A 737 1.61 34.55 8.41
N PRO A 738 1.79 33.55 7.52
CA PRO A 738 1.15 33.54 6.21
C PRO A 738 -0.31 33.05 6.31
N TRP A 739 -1.29 33.96 6.25
CA TRP A 739 -2.71 33.63 6.44
C TRP A 739 -3.66 34.20 5.36
N LEU A 740 -3.17 35.04 4.46
CA LEU A 740 -3.99 35.75 3.48
C LEU A 740 -4.45 34.89 2.28
N SER A 741 -3.82 33.73 2.06
CA SER A 741 -4.13 32.85 0.93
C SER A 741 -4.08 31.39 1.32
N THR A 742 -5.01 30.61 0.77
CA THR A 742 -5.07 29.15 0.91
C THR A 742 -4.23 28.41 -0.15
N LYS A 743 -3.59 29.15 -1.07
CA LYS A 743 -2.78 28.60 -2.19
C LYS A 743 -1.29 28.91 -2.04
N GLU A 744 -0.96 30.10 -1.56
CA GLU A 744 0.42 30.58 -1.43
C GLU A 744 0.68 31.21 -0.06
N PRO A 745 1.91 31.09 0.48
CA PRO A 745 2.22 31.63 1.79
C PRO A 745 2.43 33.15 1.70
N ILE A 746 1.32 33.90 1.72
CA ILE A 746 1.32 35.36 1.60
C ILE A 746 1.27 36.00 3.00
N ILE A 747 2.21 36.91 3.25
CA ILE A 747 2.30 37.75 4.44
C ILE A 747 2.13 39.22 3.99
N PRO A 748 1.48 40.09 4.78
CA PRO A 748 1.42 41.51 4.45
C PRO A 748 2.79 42.14 4.16
N MET A 749 2.87 42.94 3.10
CA MET A 749 4.09 43.68 2.76
C MET A 749 4.34 44.86 3.71
N GLY A 750 5.61 45.07 4.05
CA GLY A 750 6.10 46.24 4.79
C GLY A 750 6.33 45.99 6.29
N PRO A 751 7.13 46.85 6.97
CA PRO A 751 7.23 46.81 8.43
C PRO A 751 5.91 47.27 9.04
N ALA A 752 5.38 46.49 9.97
CA ALA A 752 4.15 46.84 10.68
C ALA A 752 4.30 48.21 11.37
N PRO A 753 3.31 49.12 11.25
CA PRO A 753 3.30 50.35 12.06
C PRO A 753 3.41 50.00 13.54
N LEU A 754 4.16 50.78 14.32
CA LEU A 754 4.48 50.46 15.72
C LEU A 754 3.22 50.18 16.57
N ALA A 755 2.15 50.94 16.33
CA ALA A 755 0.85 50.78 16.99
C ALA A 755 0.17 49.42 16.71
N TYR A 756 0.52 48.75 15.61
CA TYR A 756 -0.15 47.57 15.08
C TYR A 756 0.76 46.33 14.97
N LYS A 757 2.00 46.42 15.47
CA LYS A 757 3.00 45.35 15.36
C LYS A 757 2.56 44.01 15.94
N ASN A 758 1.84 44.05 17.07
CA ASN A 758 1.40 42.85 17.80
C ASN A 758 -0.04 42.44 17.48
N LEU A 759 -0.67 42.98 16.43
CA LEU A 759 -2.04 42.63 16.06
C LEU A 759 -2.17 41.13 15.74
N ARG A 760 -3.24 40.54 16.25
CA ARG A 760 -3.71 39.21 15.88
C ARG A 760 -4.92 39.34 14.95
N VAL A 761 -5.20 38.27 14.21
CA VAL A 761 -6.31 38.27 13.25
C VAL A 761 -7.64 38.52 13.94
N LYS A 762 -7.82 38.06 15.18
CA LYS A 762 -9.02 38.34 15.98
C LYS A 762 -9.31 39.84 16.17
N ASP A 763 -8.25 40.66 16.24
CA ASP A 763 -8.37 42.09 16.51
C ASP A 763 -8.91 42.83 15.29
N LEU A 764 -8.97 42.16 14.13
CA LEU A 764 -9.61 42.63 12.91
C LEU A 764 -11.11 42.30 12.85
N PHE A 765 -11.65 41.56 13.82
CA PHE A 765 -13.09 41.33 13.94
C PHE A 765 -13.79 42.46 14.70
N LEU A 766 -15.10 42.62 14.45
CA LEU A 766 -15.95 43.48 15.28
C LEU A 766 -16.10 42.88 16.69
N PRO A 767 -16.17 43.69 17.76
CA PRO A 767 -16.26 43.20 19.15
C PRO A 767 -17.40 42.20 19.34
N ASN A 768 -17.13 41.10 20.06
CA ASN A 768 -18.09 40.01 20.35
C ASN A 768 -18.74 39.36 19.12
N SER A 769 -18.15 39.53 17.94
CA SER A 769 -18.58 38.88 16.71
C SER A 769 -17.39 38.33 15.93
N ARG A 770 -17.66 37.59 14.87
CA ARG A 770 -16.63 37.10 13.92
C ARG A 770 -16.81 37.69 12.54
N VAL A 771 -17.41 38.87 12.50
CA VAL A 771 -17.56 39.65 11.28
C VAL A 771 -16.36 40.57 11.17
N TRP A 772 -15.76 40.62 9.99
CA TRP A 772 -14.61 41.50 9.73
C TRP A 772 -14.96 42.98 9.94
N ASN A 773 -14.08 43.71 10.62
CA ASN A 773 -14.16 45.16 10.72
C ASN A 773 -13.54 45.80 9.46
N ALA A 774 -14.36 45.95 8.41
CA ALA A 774 -13.91 46.49 7.13
C ALA A 774 -13.24 47.88 7.23
N ASN A 775 -13.71 48.74 8.15
CA ASN A 775 -13.12 50.06 8.37
C ASN A 775 -11.70 49.98 8.94
N LEU A 776 -11.47 49.05 9.87
CA LEU A 776 -10.14 48.81 10.44
C LEU A 776 -9.20 48.17 9.39
N ILE A 777 -9.70 47.21 8.62
CA ILE A 777 -8.93 46.57 7.55
C ILE A 777 -8.48 47.59 6.49
N ARG A 778 -9.37 48.47 6.03
CA ARG A 778 -9.01 49.57 5.10
C ARG A 778 -7.93 50.48 5.64
N ARG A 779 -7.92 50.71 6.96
CA ARG A 779 -6.92 51.58 7.61
C ARG A 779 -5.55 50.89 7.75
N VAL A 780 -5.54 49.60 8.09
CA VAL A 780 -4.31 48.87 8.46
C VAL A 780 -3.72 48.08 7.29
N LEU A 781 -4.55 47.47 6.44
CA LEU A 781 -4.17 46.58 5.33
C LEU A 781 -5.01 46.86 4.06
N PRO A 782 -5.02 48.09 3.51
CA PRO A 782 -5.85 48.43 2.35
C PRO A 782 -5.57 47.56 1.12
N ALA A 783 -4.31 47.19 0.90
CA ALA A 783 -3.91 46.37 -0.25
C ALA A 783 -4.45 44.93 -0.22
N TYR A 784 -4.88 44.45 0.95
CA TYR A 784 -5.36 43.08 1.16
C TYR A 784 -6.83 43.01 1.57
N GLU A 785 -7.57 44.12 1.47
CA GLU A 785 -8.98 44.18 1.89
C GLU A 785 -9.81 43.08 1.20
N ARG A 786 -9.63 42.90 -0.11
CA ARG A 786 -10.39 41.94 -0.92
C ARG A 786 -10.10 40.49 -0.52
N GLU A 787 -8.85 40.18 -0.19
CA GLU A 787 -8.41 38.86 0.24
C GLU A 787 -8.91 38.55 1.65
N ILE A 788 -8.83 39.51 2.57
CA ILE A 788 -9.24 39.34 3.97
C ILE A 788 -10.76 39.16 4.05
N LEU A 789 -11.54 40.03 3.39
CA LEU A 789 -13.00 39.92 3.37
C LEU A 789 -13.49 38.66 2.67
N GLY A 790 -12.67 38.10 1.77
CA GLY A 790 -12.92 36.82 1.10
C GLY A 790 -12.84 35.59 1.99
N ILE A 791 -12.22 35.71 3.17
CA ILE A 791 -12.11 34.63 4.15
C ILE A 791 -13.38 34.62 5.00
N ILE A 792 -14.14 33.54 4.97
CA ILE A 792 -15.36 33.39 5.78
C ILE A 792 -15.03 32.60 7.06
N PRO A 793 -14.89 33.25 8.23
CA PRO A 793 -14.68 32.54 9.50
C PRO A 793 -15.96 31.78 9.91
N GLY A 794 -15.78 30.72 10.70
CA GLY A 794 -16.90 29.96 11.26
C GLY A 794 -17.59 30.70 12.41
N ASN A 795 -18.89 30.50 12.56
CA ASN A 795 -19.70 31.07 13.64
C ASN A 795 -19.34 30.46 15.00
N TYR A 796 -18.95 29.18 15.04
CA TYR A 796 -18.64 28.44 16.29
C TYR A 796 -17.14 28.38 16.60
N ALA A 797 -16.77 28.44 17.89
CA ALA A 797 -15.37 28.51 18.34
C ALA A 797 -14.52 27.36 17.81
N THR A 798 -13.65 27.69 16.85
CA THR A 798 -12.71 26.78 16.21
C THR A 798 -11.34 27.45 16.25
N GLU A 799 -10.33 26.74 16.71
CA GLU A 799 -8.95 27.24 16.72
C GLU A 799 -8.40 27.39 15.29
N ASP A 800 -7.49 28.35 15.08
CA ASP A 800 -6.77 28.45 13.82
C ASP A 800 -5.93 27.19 13.56
N ARG A 801 -5.76 26.86 12.28
CA ARG A 801 -5.10 25.63 11.83
C ARG A 801 -3.93 25.93 10.89
N LEU A 802 -2.83 25.19 11.03
CA LEU A 802 -1.79 25.13 9.99
C LEU A 802 -2.27 24.30 8.79
N ALA A 803 -2.05 24.81 7.58
CA ALA A 803 -2.37 24.16 6.33
C ALA A 803 -1.16 24.05 5.41
N TRP A 804 -1.02 22.89 4.78
CA TRP A 804 -0.13 22.67 3.66
C TRP A 804 -0.78 23.18 2.37
N LEU A 805 -0.42 24.39 1.96
CA LEU A 805 -1.07 25.17 0.89
C LEU A 805 -1.08 24.51 -0.51
N PRO A 806 -0.08 23.69 -0.90
CA PRO A 806 -0.11 23.01 -2.20
C PRO A 806 -1.24 21.98 -2.34
N GLN A 807 -2.01 21.72 -1.28
CA GLN A 807 -3.14 20.80 -1.30
C GLN A 807 -4.40 21.48 -0.74
N ALA A 808 -5.52 21.35 -1.44
CA ALA A 808 -6.76 22.06 -1.07
C ALA A 808 -7.29 21.71 0.34
N ASN A 809 -7.12 20.46 0.79
CA ASN A 809 -7.48 20.04 2.15
C ASN A 809 -6.46 20.48 3.23
N GLY A 810 -5.39 21.17 2.85
CA GLY A 810 -4.35 21.63 3.76
C GLY A 810 -3.58 20.50 4.47
N GLU A 811 -3.77 19.25 4.07
CA GLU A 811 -3.05 18.10 4.63
C GLU A 811 -1.81 17.81 3.79
N TYR A 812 -0.70 17.53 4.47
CA TYR A 812 0.54 17.23 3.78
C TYR A 812 0.48 15.90 3.02
N SER A 813 0.91 15.90 1.75
CA SER A 813 1.18 14.68 1.00
C SER A 813 2.62 14.62 0.50
N VAL A 814 3.20 13.41 0.57
CA VAL A 814 4.58 13.16 0.08
C VAL A 814 4.72 13.52 -1.40
N LYS A 815 3.62 13.44 -2.18
CA LYS A 815 3.62 13.82 -3.60
C LYS A 815 3.89 15.32 -3.77
N THR A 816 3.13 16.18 -3.10
CA THR A 816 3.26 17.64 -3.19
C THR A 816 4.56 18.13 -2.54
N GLY A 817 4.97 17.51 -1.42
CA GLY A 817 6.28 17.77 -0.82
C GLY A 817 7.45 17.40 -1.73
N TYR A 818 7.37 16.30 -2.48
CA TYR A 818 8.39 15.94 -3.47
C TYR A 818 8.52 16.99 -4.58
N HIS A 819 7.41 17.51 -5.09
CA HIS A 819 7.44 18.59 -6.09
C HIS A 819 8.08 19.87 -5.54
N THR A 820 7.80 20.20 -4.28
CA THR A 820 8.41 21.35 -3.59
C THR A 820 9.92 21.15 -3.42
N ALA A 821 10.36 19.97 -2.98
CA ALA A 821 11.78 19.64 -2.85
C ALA A 821 12.52 19.68 -4.19
N ARG A 822 11.88 19.18 -5.27
CA ARG A 822 12.43 19.23 -6.62
C ARG A 822 12.64 20.65 -7.12
N ALA A 823 11.73 21.57 -6.81
CA ALA A 823 11.83 22.97 -7.22
C ALA A 823 13.05 23.70 -6.62
N ARG A 824 13.64 23.19 -5.53
CA ARG A 824 14.87 23.76 -4.93
C ARG A 824 16.12 23.50 -5.75
N THR A 825 16.11 22.44 -6.56
CA THR A 825 17.26 22.16 -7.41
C THR A 825 17.14 23.09 -8.62
N PRO A 826 18.09 24.02 -8.84
CA PRO A 826 18.11 24.77 -10.08
C PRO A 826 18.27 23.74 -11.19
N ASP A 827 17.19 23.47 -11.93
CA ASP A 827 17.35 22.83 -13.22
C ASP A 827 18.26 23.76 -14.04
N GLU A 828 19.26 23.21 -14.72
CA GLU A 828 19.83 23.88 -15.89
C GLU A 828 18.63 24.39 -16.67
N VAL A 829 18.51 25.72 -16.77
CA VAL A 829 17.43 26.42 -17.45
C VAL A 829 17.28 25.73 -18.78
N VAL A 830 16.30 24.83 -18.88
CA VAL A 830 15.80 24.43 -20.18
C VAL A 830 15.10 25.70 -20.60
N PRO A 831 15.55 26.37 -21.69
CA PRO A 831 14.83 27.53 -22.19
C PRO A 831 13.37 27.10 -22.23
N ALA A 832 12.50 27.82 -21.53
CA ALA A 832 11.06 27.66 -21.66
C ALA A 832 10.82 27.56 -23.15
N SER A 833 10.34 26.40 -23.61
CA SER A 833 10.35 26.03 -25.02
C SER A 833 9.94 27.24 -25.84
N ALA A 834 10.90 27.89 -26.49
CA ALA A 834 10.61 28.94 -27.43
C ALA A 834 9.71 28.27 -28.47
N ASN A 835 8.44 28.69 -28.50
CA ASN A 835 7.43 28.35 -29.49
C ASN A 835 7.63 27.00 -30.22
N GLY A 836 7.08 25.91 -29.69
CA GLY A 836 7.10 24.63 -30.40
C GLY A 836 5.94 23.73 -29.98
N SER A 837 5.14 23.31 -30.95
CA SER A 837 3.90 22.51 -30.86
C SER A 837 3.97 21.14 -30.14
N PHE A 838 5.09 20.78 -29.51
CA PHE A 838 5.34 19.45 -28.96
C PHE A 838 5.09 19.39 -27.45
N ASN A 839 4.19 18.51 -27.03
CA ASN A 839 3.83 18.26 -25.64
C ASN A 839 4.01 16.76 -25.30
N TRP A 840 4.95 16.46 -24.40
CA TRP A 840 5.28 15.10 -23.99
C TRP A 840 4.08 14.26 -23.53
N ILE A 841 3.12 14.88 -22.82
CA ILE A 841 1.95 14.17 -22.32
C ILE A 841 1.05 13.79 -23.48
N THR A 842 0.69 14.72 -24.34
CA THR A 842 -0.27 14.47 -25.42
C THR A 842 0.33 13.62 -26.52
N ASP A 843 1.59 13.86 -26.89
CA ASP A 843 2.16 13.35 -28.14
C ASP A 843 2.81 11.98 -27.95
N ILE A 844 3.27 11.67 -26.73
CA ILE A 844 3.90 10.39 -26.40
C ILE A 844 3.07 9.61 -25.37
N TRP A 845 2.76 10.21 -24.22
CA TRP A 845 2.26 9.41 -23.08
C TRP A 845 0.77 9.07 -23.16
N LYS A 846 -0.07 9.99 -23.67
CA LYS A 846 -1.53 9.82 -23.85
C LYS A 846 -1.90 9.07 -25.14
N GLY A 847 -0.94 8.82 -26.04
CA GLY A 847 -1.21 8.05 -27.25
C GLY A 847 -1.76 6.65 -26.97
N TYR A 848 -2.71 6.20 -27.78
CA TYR A 848 -3.38 4.91 -27.64
C TYR A 848 -2.64 3.83 -28.43
N TYR A 849 -1.53 3.35 -27.87
CA TYR A 849 -0.70 2.30 -28.46
C TYR A 849 0.12 1.60 -27.37
N ALA A 850 0.75 0.47 -27.71
CA ALA A 850 1.44 -0.40 -26.77
C ALA A 850 2.51 0.36 -25.92
N PRO A 851 2.65 0.09 -24.60
CA PRO A 851 3.62 0.77 -23.73
C PRO A 851 5.08 0.72 -24.22
N LYS A 852 5.47 -0.35 -24.92
CA LYS A 852 6.79 -0.48 -25.53
C LYS A 852 7.06 0.61 -26.59
N LEU A 853 6.03 1.00 -27.34
CA LEU A 853 6.10 2.04 -28.37
C LEU A 853 6.23 3.43 -27.74
N LYS A 854 5.53 3.70 -26.64
CA LYS A 854 5.70 4.94 -25.86
C LYS A 854 7.16 5.15 -25.45
N ILE A 855 7.81 4.09 -24.99
CA ILE A 855 9.23 4.14 -24.61
C ILE A 855 10.14 4.29 -25.83
N PHE A 856 9.80 3.65 -26.96
CA PHE A 856 10.54 3.81 -28.21
C PHE A 856 10.49 5.26 -28.72
N LEU A 857 9.29 5.86 -28.82
CA LEU A 857 9.12 7.26 -29.22
C LEU A 857 9.80 8.23 -28.24
N TRP A 858 9.74 7.92 -26.94
CA TRP A 858 10.48 8.70 -25.95
C TRP A 858 12.00 8.61 -26.18
N LYS A 859 12.54 7.42 -26.53
CA LYS A 859 13.96 7.25 -26.85
C LYS A 859 14.37 7.96 -28.14
N SER A 860 13.50 8.01 -29.16
CA SER A 860 13.81 8.70 -30.41
C SER A 860 13.92 10.21 -30.18
N VAL A 861 13.01 10.81 -29.41
CA VAL A 861 13.05 12.25 -29.10
C VAL A 861 14.23 12.62 -28.18
N GLN A 862 14.59 11.74 -27.24
CA GLN A 862 15.69 11.99 -26.30
C GLN A 862 17.08 11.64 -26.86
N GLY A 863 17.21 11.23 -28.14
CA GLY A 863 18.49 10.84 -28.73
C GLY A 863 19.11 9.59 -28.07
N ALA A 864 18.28 8.66 -27.60
CA ALA A 864 18.70 7.46 -26.88
C ALA A 864 18.63 6.18 -27.73
N LEU A 865 18.47 6.32 -29.04
CA LEU A 865 18.55 5.22 -29.99
C LEU A 865 20.00 5.03 -30.47
N PRO A 866 20.48 3.77 -30.60
CA PRO A 866 21.81 3.47 -31.14
C PRO A 866 21.85 3.61 -32.67
N VAL A 867 21.71 4.85 -33.14
CA VAL A 867 21.94 5.25 -34.54
C VAL A 867 23.41 5.62 -34.76
N GLY A 868 23.89 5.56 -35.99
CA GLY A 868 25.29 5.80 -36.37
C GLY A 868 25.87 7.10 -35.80
N GLU A 869 25.15 8.21 -35.88
CA GLU A 869 25.55 9.50 -35.29
C GLU A 869 25.78 9.39 -33.77
N ASN A 870 24.80 8.84 -33.04
CA ASN A 870 24.88 8.72 -31.57
C ASN A 870 25.96 7.73 -31.13
N LEU A 871 26.27 6.71 -31.94
CA LEU A 871 27.35 5.75 -31.67
C LEU A 871 28.73 6.39 -31.93
N ALA A 872 28.85 7.16 -33.01
CA ALA A 872 30.07 7.90 -33.36
C ALA A 872 30.40 8.97 -32.32
N ALA A 873 29.40 9.74 -31.87
CA ALA A 873 29.55 10.74 -30.80
C ALA A 873 30.05 10.15 -29.46
N ARG A 874 30.02 8.82 -29.31
CA ARG A 874 30.50 8.11 -28.11
C ARG A 874 31.70 7.20 -28.37
N GLY A 875 32.32 7.32 -29.55
CA GLY A 875 33.55 6.60 -29.90
C GLY A 875 33.37 5.10 -30.13
N LEU A 876 32.16 4.61 -30.43
CA LEU A 876 31.88 3.18 -30.60
C LEU A 876 31.82 2.70 -32.06
N ASN A 877 31.76 3.60 -33.04
CA ASN A 877 31.67 3.22 -34.46
C ASN A 877 32.33 4.26 -35.38
N SER A 878 33.17 3.82 -36.33
CA SER A 878 33.79 4.67 -37.36
C SER A 878 32.89 4.88 -38.60
N GLN A 879 31.87 4.03 -38.79
CA GLN A 879 30.89 4.14 -39.87
C GLN A 879 29.56 4.65 -39.33
N SER A 880 29.28 5.93 -39.57
CA SER A 880 28.03 6.60 -39.21
C SER A 880 26.97 6.55 -40.32
N ALA A 881 27.22 5.78 -41.40
CA ALA A 881 26.35 5.66 -42.56
C ALA A 881 25.13 4.76 -42.32
N CYS A 882 24.02 5.12 -42.97
CA CYS A 882 22.75 4.42 -42.96
C CYS A 882 22.84 3.17 -43.83
N ILE A 883 22.55 2.01 -43.25
CA ILE A 883 22.69 0.72 -43.94
C ILE A 883 21.64 0.54 -45.05
N GLN A 884 20.61 1.38 -45.08
CA GLN A 884 19.59 1.35 -46.14
C GLN A 884 19.94 2.23 -47.35
N CYS A 885 20.60 3.37 -47.17
CA CYS A 885 20.85 4.31 -48.27
C CYS A 885 22.22 5.00 -48.29
N GLY A 886 23.14 4.65 -47.39
CA GLY A 886 24.52 5.16 -47.35
C GLY A 886 24.72 6.55 -46.75
N ALA A 887 23.68 7.36 -46.54
CA ALA A 887 23.76 8.70 -45.95
C ALA A 887 24.00 8.68 -44.43
N LEU A 888 24.32 9.81 -43.79
CA LEU A 888 24.53 9.88 -42.33
C LEU A 888 23.29 9.40 -41.55
N GLU A 889 23.46 8.40 -40.67
CA GLU A 889 22.37 7.80 -39.88
C GLU A 889 22.07 8.63 -38.63
N THR A 890 21.23 9.65 -38.80
CA THR A 890 20.59 10.38 -37.68
C THR A 890 19.22 9.77 -37.35
N THR A 891 18.67 10.09 -36.18
CA THR A 891 17.31 9.59 -35.80
C THR A 891 16.23 10.15 -36.74
N LEU A 892 16.36 11.42 -37.15
CA LEU A 892 15.47 12.04 -38.13
C LEU A 892 15.59 11.36 -39.49
N HIS A 893 16.82 11.11 -39.94
CA HIS A 893 17.07 10.44 -41.22
C HIS A 893 16.48 9.02 -41.24
N LEU A 894 16.78 8.21 -40.23
CA LEU A 894 16.32 6.82 -40.16
C LEU A 894 14.79 6.69 -40.18
N LEU A 895 14.09 7.59 -39.49
CA LEU A 895 12.64 7.49 -39.30
C LEU A 895 11.83 8.19 -40.40
N PHE A 896 12.39 9.22 -41.05
CA PHE A 896 11.65 10.07 -41.99
C PHE A 896 12.37 10.31 -43.32
N HIS A 897 13.64 10.75 -43.32
CA HIS A 897 14.29 11.19 -44.57
C HIS A 897 14.92 10.07 -45.41
N CYS A 898 15.17 8.88 -44.84
CA CYS A 898 15.76 7.77 -45.58
C CYS A 898 14.88 7.37 -46.77
N ARG A 899 15.47 7.11 -47.95
CA ARG A 899 14.72 6.67 -49.15
C ARG A 899 13.81 5.47 -48.87
N TYR A 900 14.28 4.54 -48.04
CA TYR A 900 13.48 3.39 -47.59
C TYR A 900 12.33 3.77 -46.65
N ALA A 901 12.55 4.72 -45.72
CA ALA A 901 11.49 5.19 -44.84
C ALA A 901 10.42 5.95 -45.65
N GLN A 902 10.83 6.78 -46.62
CA GLN A 902 9.93 7.51 -47.50
C GLN A 902 9.05 6.57 -48.33
N THR A 903 9.59 5.48 -48.87
CA THR A 903 8.76 4.50 -49.61
C THR A 903 7.75 3.80 -48.70
N VAL A 904 8.08 3.52 -47.44
CA VAL A 904 7.12 2.99 -46.45
C VAL A 904 6.03 4.01 -46.11
N TRP A 905 6.39 5.27 -45.90
CA TRP A 905 5.44 6.36 -45.60
C TRP A 905 4.51 6.66 -46.78
N ASN A 906 5.03 6.66 -48.02
CA ASN A 906 4.25 6.90 -49.23
C ASN A 906 3.30 5.74 -49.57
N ALA A 907 3.68 4.50 -49.21
CA ALA A 907 2.81 3.34 -49.35
C ALA A 907 1.74 3.26 -48.25
N ALA A 908 1.84 4.07 -47.19
CA ALA A 908 0.93 4.01 -46.06
C ALA A 908 -0.44 4.64 -46.41
N PRO A 909 -1.55 3.97 -46.07
CA PRO A 909 -2.91 4.39 -46.42
C PRO A 909 -3.44 5.51 -45.51
N PHE A 910 -2.92 6.72 -45.67
CA PHE A 910 -3.35 7.93 -44.96
C PHE A 910 -4.27 8.81 -45.81
N ARG A 911 -5.17 9.55 -45.15
CA ARG A 911 -6.10 10.48 -45.82
C ARG A 911 -5.38 11.60 -46.55
N ASP A 912 -4.39 12.20 -45.88
CA ASP A 912 -3.57 13.28 -46.42
C ASP A 912 -2.16 12.75 -46.74
N GLN A 913 -1.56 13.24 -47.82
CA GLN A 913 -0.21 12.86 -48.19
C GLN A 913 0.77 13.36 -47.13
N PHE A 914 1.31 12.43 -46.33
CA PHE A 914 2.38 12.74 -45.39
C PHE A 914 3.66 13.00 -46.19
N LEU A 915 4.33 14.13 -45.94
CA LEU A 915 5.60 14.49 -46.56
C LEU A 915 6.74 14.33 -45.55
N PRO A 916 7.38 13.14 -45.45
CA PRO A 916 8.47 12.91 -44.51
C PRO A 916 9.66 13.86 -44.70
N SER A 917 9.90 14.32 -45.94
CA SER A 917 10.97 15.24 -46.30
C SER A 917 10.80 16.64 -45.72
N ALA A 918 9.57 17.07 -45.43
CA ALA A 918 9.27 18.39 -44.87
C ALA A 918 9.46 18.48 -43.34
N ILE A 919 9.86 17.37 -42.69
CA ILE A 919 10.04 17.32 -41.23
C ILE A 919 11.43 17.81 -40.87
N THR A 920 11.52 18.86 -40.06
CA THR A 920 12.80 19.47 -39.67
C THR A 920 13.38 18.87 -38.39
N SER A 921 12.54 18.29 -37.53
CA SER A 921 12.98 17.64 -36.30
C SER A 921 12.14 16.42 -35.92
N THR A 922 12.73 15.48 -35.16
CA THR A 922 12.01 14.30 -34.66
C THR A 922 10.82 14.67 -33.75
N LYS A 923 10.92 15.78 -33.01
CA LYS A 923 9.82 16.31 -32.17
C LYS A 923 8.64 16.77 -33.02
N GLU A 924 8.93 17.58 -34.02
CA GLU A 924 7.93 18.08 -34.97
C GLU A 924 7.26 16.93 -35.72
N GLY A 925 8.06 15.97 -36.20
CA GLY A 925 7.55 14.77 -36.88
C GLY A 925 6.53 14.03 -36.01
N ILE A 926 6.90 13.70 -34.76
CA ILE A 926 6.00 12.98 -33.84
C ILE A 926 4.75 13.78 -33.48
N ALA A 927 4.85 15.12 -33.30
CA ALA A 927 3.68 15.96 -33.06
C ALA A 927 2.70 15.91 -34.25
N LYS A 928 3.22 15.96 -35.50
CA LYS A 928 2.42 15.87 -36.72
C LYS A 928 1.78 14.49 -36.92
N LEU A 929 2.39 13.40 -36.46
CA LEU A 929 1.84 12.04 -36.57
C LEU A 929 0.50 11.83 -35.85
N LYS A 930 0.16 12.68 -34.88
CA LYS A 930 -1.12 12.65 -34.17
C LYS A 930 -2.30 13.10 -35.06
N LEU A 931 -2.04 13.97 -36.03
CA LEU A 931 -3.07 14.55 -36.90
C LEU A 931 -3.42 13.64 -38.09
N ILE A 932 -2.63 12.59 -38.32
CA ILE A 932 -2.79 11.73 -39.48
C ILE A 932 -3.93 10.73 -39.25
N ILE A 933 -4.90 10.75 -40.15
CA ILE A 933 -6.06 9.85 -40.16
C ILE A 933 -5.79 8.70 -41.14
N CYS A 934 -5.95 7.46 -40.68
CA CYS A 934 -5.85 6.27 -41.53
C CYS A 934 -7.17 6.06 -42.30
N LEU A 935 -7.09 5.73 -43.59
CA LEU A 935 -8.27 5.46 -44.41
C LEU A 935 -8.87 4.06 -44.12
N PRO A 936 -10.21 3.90 -44.06
CA PRO A 936 -10.86 2.59 -44.15
C PRO A 936 -10.52 1.91 -45.49
N PRO A 937 -10.50 0.55 -45.59
CA PRO A 937 -11.02 -0.46 -44.67
C PRO A 937 -9.90 -1.23 -43.92
N LEU A 938 -9.04 -0.53 -43.18
CA LEU A 938 -7.92 -1.18 -42.48
C LEU A 938 -8.31 -1.86 -41.17
N GLY A 939 -9.55 -1.75 -40.70
CA GLY A 939 -9.98 -2.28 -39.40
C GLY A 939 -9.42 -1.52 -38.19
N ILE A 940 -8.72 -0.40 -38.41
CA ILE A 940 -8.15 0.47 -37.37
C ILE A 940 -9.14 1.62 -37.11
N LYS A 941 -9.91 1.55 -36.02
CA LYS A 941 -10.91 2.58 -35.67
C LYS A 941 -10.26 3.77 -34.95
N GLY A 942 -10.19 4.94 -35.60
CA GLY A 942 -9.86 6.22 -34.95
C GLY A 942 -8.43 6.40 -34.42
N GLU A 943 -7.49 5.53 -34.80
CA GLU A 943 -6.13 5.47 -34.22
C GLU A 943 -5.02 5.67 -35.26
N SER A 944 -3.88 6.20 -34.83
CA SER A 944 -2.73 6.47 -35.70
C SER A 944 -1.88 5.20 -35.89
N LEU A 945 -1.78 4.72 -37.14
CA LEU A 945 -0.87 3.64 -37.57
C LEU A 945 0.61 4.07 -37.49
N ALA A 946 0.87 5.37 -37.44
CA ALA A 946 2.20 5.96 -37.54
C ALA A 946 3.23 5.47 -36.49
N PRO A 947 2.91 5.30 -35.19
CA PRO A 947 3.84 4.75 -34.20
C PRO A 947 4.27 3.30 -34.51
N TRP A 948 3.41 2.52 -35.16
CA TRP A 948 3.70 1.14 -35.56
C TRP A 948 4.61 1.09 -36.77
N ILE A 949 4.43 2.01 -37.73
CA ILE A 949 5.33 2.18 -38.89
C ILE A 949 6.74 2.54 -38.42
N LEU A 950 6.87 3.55 -37.56
CA LEU A 950 8.17 3.95 -36.99
C LEU A 950 8.89 2.78 -36.30
N TRP A 951 8.15 1.95 -35.56
CA TRP A 951 8.68 0.78 -34.90
C TRP A 951 9.08 -0.34 -35.88
N SER A 952 8.29 -0.57 -36.92
CA SER A 952 8.61 -1.55 -37.96
C SER A 952 9.83 -1.13 -38.79
N ILE A 953 10.00 0.16 -39.11
CA ILE A 953 11.21 0.70 -39.74
C ILE A 953 12.44 0.44 -38.86
N TRP A 954 12.34 0.73 -37.56
CA TRP A 954 13.41 0.46 -36.59
C TRP A 954 13.79 -1.03 -36.52
N LEU A 955 12.80 -1.93 -36.53
CA LEU A 955 13.03 -3.36 -36.52
C LEU A 955 13.63 -3.88 -37.82
N SER A 956 13.17 -3.38 -38.97
CA SER A 956 13.72 -3.72 -40.29
C SER A 956 15.20 -3.37 -40.37
N ARG A 957 15.59 -2.17 -39.91
CA ARG A 957 16.99 -1.77 -39.80
C ARG A 957 17.82 -2.71 -38.91
N ASN A 958 17.31 -3.10 -37.74
CA ASN A 958 18.03 -4.03 -36.86
C ASN A 958 18.12 -5.44 -37.43
N ASN A 959 17.07 -5.94 -38.10
CA ASN A 959 17.11 -7.24 -38.77
C ASN A 959 18.14 -7.27 -39.89
N LYS A 960 18.28 -6.18 -40.66
CA LYS A 960 19.33 -6.07 -41.68
C LYS A 960 20.74 -6.11 -41.08
N ILE A 961 20.95 -5.48 -39.92
CA ILE A 961 22.25 -5.50 -39.22
C ILE A 961 22.60 -6.87 -38.65
N PHE A 962 21.67 -7.48 -37.90
CA PHE A 962 21.99 -8.65 -37.09
C PHE A 962 21.71 -9.98 -37.79
N ASN A 963 20.78 -10.01 -38.74
CA ASN A 963 20.31 -11.23 -39.40
C ASN A 963 20.49 -11.19 -40.93
N ASN A 964 21.08 -10.12 -41.48
CA ASN A 964 21.24 -9.85 -42.92
C ASN A 964 19.97 -10.05 -43.76
N ASN A 965 18.79 -9.91 -43.13
CA ASN A 965 17.49 -10.15 -43.76
C ASN A 965 16.85 -8.82 -44.15
N ASN A 966 16.42 -8.69 -45.40
CA ASN A 966 15.92 -7.46 -45.97
C ASN A 966 14.40 -7.55 -46.22
N LEU A 967 13.62 -6.98 -45.31
CA LEU A 967 12.18 -6.81 -45.51
C LEU A 967 11.91 -5.64 -46.44
N GLY A 968 11.19 -5.89 -47.55
CA GLY A 968 10.72 -4.83 -48.45
C GLY A 968 9.85 -3.80 -47.72
N ALA A 969 9.70 -2.62 -48.33
CA ALA A 969 8.91 -1.51 -47.77
C ALA A 969 7.44 -1.93 -47.49
N PHE A 970 6.81 -2.61 -48.45
CA PHE A 970 5.45 -3.15 -48.31
C PHE A 970 5.34 -4.21 -47.21
N GLY A 971 6.31 -5.11 -47.09
CA GLY A 971 6.35 -6.10 -46.01
C GLY A 971 6.46 -5.47 -44.62
N THR A 972 7.22 -4.38 -44.51
CA THR A 972 7.38 -3.60 -43.26
C THR A 972 6.10 -2.87 -42.87
N LEU A 973 5.37 -2.33 -43.86
CA LEU A 973 4.07 -1.71 -43.66
C LEU A 973 3.01 -2.75 -43.24
N ASN A 974 2.92 -3.89 -43.93
CA ASN A 974 2.02 -4.98 -43.58
C ASN A 974 2.23 -5.46 -42.14
N LEU A 975 3.50 -5.62 -41.72
CA LEU A 975 3.83 -5.97 -40.34
C LEU A 975 3.38 -4.90 -39.33
N ALA A 976 3.44 -3.62 -39.69
CA ALA A 976 2.92 -2.53 -38.84
C ALA A 976 1.39 -2.61 -38.70
N ILE A 977 0.67 -2.86 -39.80
CA ILE A 977 -0.79 -2.99 -39.83
C ILE A 977 -1.27 -4.19 -39.01
N ILE A 978 -0.66 -5.37 -39.20
CA ILE A 978 -1.00 -6.59 -38.46
C ILE A 978 -0.86 -6.34 -36.95
N ARG A 979 0.27 -5.77 -36.52
CA ARG A 979 0.53 -5.51 -35.10
C ARG A 979 -0.40 -4.45 -34.50
N ALA A 980 -0.79 -3.45 -35.29
CA ALA A 980 -1.76 -2.45 -34.87
C ALA A 980 -3.15 -3.10 -34.65
N ARG A 981 -3.61 -3.94 -35.58
CA ARG A 981 -4.86 -4.71 -35.45
C ARG A 981 -4.86 -5.62 -34.22
N GLU A 982 -3.81 -6.43 -34.05
CA GLU A 982 -3.65 -7.31 -32.88
C GLU A 982 -3.76 -6.54 -31.55
N TRP A 983 -3.18 -5.33 -31.49
CA TRP A 983 -3.25 -4.50 -30.29
C TRP A 983 -4.67 -3.99 -30.03
N MET A 984 -5.37 -3.49 -31.06
CA MET A 984 -6.73 -2.97 -30.93
C MET A 984 -7.73 -4.04 -30.53
N GLU A 985 -7.67 -5.21 -31.17
CA GLU A 985 -8.51 -6.36 -30.83
C GLU A 985 -8.33 -6.78 -29.38
N ALA A 986 -7.09 -6.74 -28.86
CA ALA A 986 -6.80 -7.04 -27.46
C ALA A 986 -7.34 -5.97 -26.48
N GLN A 987 -7.55 -4.72 -26.89
CA GLN A 987 -8.11 -3.68 -26.03
C GLN A 987 -9.65 -3.70 -25.97
N THR A 988 -10.32 -4.02 -27.09
CA THR A 988 -11.78 -4.06 -27.17
C THR A 988 -12.39 -5.10 -26.20
N GLU A 989 -11.75 -6.25 -26.05
CA GLU A 989 -12.16 -7.29 -25.08
C GLU A 989 -11.98 -6.88 -23.61
N LEU A 990 -11.08 -5.94 -23.32
CA LEU A 990 -10.87 -5.42 -21.96
C LEU A 990 -11.97 -4.44 -21.56
N GLN A 991 -12.39 -3.55 -22.46
CA GLN A 991 -13.49 -2.60 -22.18
C GLN A 991 -14.81 -3.33 -21.91
N ALA A 992 -15.13 -4.37 -22.69
CA ALA A 992 -16.30 -5.23 -22.45
C ALA A 992 -16.30 -5.89 -21.06
N LYS A 993 -15.12 -6.25 -20.53
CA LYS A 993 -14.95 -6.83 -19.17
C LYS A 993 -15.02 -5.78 -18.04
N THR A 994 -14.94 -4.48 -18.34
CA THR A 994 -14.85 -3.42 -17.32
C THR A 994 -16.21 -2.76 -17.01
N PHE A 995 -17.20 -2.90 -17.90
CA PHE A 995 -18.52 -2.26 -17.79
C PHE A 995 -19.55 -3.00 -16.89
N THR A 996 -19.16 -4.06 -16.18
CA THR A 996 -20.01 -4.74 -15.18
C THR A 996 -19.76 -4.26 -13.74
N GLY A 997 -19.28 -3.02 -13.58
CA GLY A 997 -19.23 -2.36 -12.29
C GLY A 997 -20.56 -1.67 -12.02
N ALA A 998 -21.43 -2.29 -11.21
CA ALA A 998 -22.65 -1.67 -10.73
C ALA A 998 -22.38 -0.24 -10.23
N ILE A 999 -23.13 0.72 -10.77
CA ILE A 999 -23.24 2.06 -10.22
C ILE A 999 -23.66 1.88 -8.75
N ARG A 1000 -22.75 2.15 -7.82
CA ARG A 1000 -23.07 2.18 -6.40
C ARG A 1000 -23.96 3.41 -6.18
N SER A 1001 -25.28 3.25 -6.26
CA SER A 1001 -26.16 4.17 -5.56
C SER A 1001 -25.92 3.95 -4.06
N ALA A 1002 -25.50 5.00 -3.37
CA ALA A 1002 -25.43 4.99 -1.92
C ALA A 1002 -26.86 5.05 -1.37
N ASN A 1003 -27.59 3.93 -1.40
CA ASN A 1003 -28.87 3.81 -0.70
C ASN A 1003 -28.58 3.64 0.80
N GLN A 1004 -28.27 4.73 1.49
CA GLN A 1004 -28.46 4.78 2.94
C GLN A 1004 -29.96 4.67 3.21
N SER A 1005 -30.37 3.80 4.13
CA SER A 1005 -31.77 3.72 4.58
C SER A 1005 -32.10 5.03 5.28
N ILE A 1006 -32.84 5.90 4.61
CA ILE A 1006 -33.34 7.14 5.18
C ILE A 1006 -34.42 6.77 6.20
N PRO A 1007 -34.49 7.40 7.40
CA PRO A 1007 -35.59 7.20 8.34
C PRO A 1007 -36.96 7.38 7.67
N ASP A 1008 -38.02 6.75 8.17
CA ASP A 1008 -39.36 6.84 7.54
C ASP A 1008 -39.98 8.26 7.65
N GLU A 1009 -39.54 9.09 8.59
CA GLU A 1009 -39.94 10.50 8.75
C GLU A 1009 -38.73 11.44 8.69
N PHE A 1010 -38.59 12.18 7.59
CA PHE A 1010 -37.53 13.18 7.41
C PHE A 1010 -37.99 14.30 6.49
N ILE A 1011 -37.46 15.51 6.72
CA ILE A 1011 -37.66 16.63 5.81
C ILE A 1011 -36.53 16.65 4.78
N ARG A 1012 -36.88 16.74 3.50
CA ARG A 1012 -35.92 16.89 2.41
C ARG A 1012 -35.55 18.36 2.25
N CYS A 1013 -34.25 18.63 2.23
CA CYS A 1013 -33.69 19.93 1.93
C CYS A 1013 -32.94 19.88 0.59
N HIS A 1014 -33.29 20.74 -0.37
CA HIS A 1014 -32.46 20.98 -1.55
C HIS A 1014 -31.71 22.29 -1.38
N THR A 1015 -30.42 22.32 -1.70
CA THR A 1015 -29.58 23.51 -1.62
C THR A 1015 -28.89 23.78 -2.95
N ASP A 1016 -28.73 25.06 -3.31
CA ASP A 1016 -28.05 25.49 -4.53
C ASP A 1016 -27.31 26.82 -4.31
N GLY A 1017 -26.24 27.04 -5.09
CA GLY A 1017 -25.35 28.19 -5.00
C GLY A 1017 -24.91 28.74 -6.37
N ALA A 1018 -25.28 29.98 -6.67
CA ALA A 1018 -24.79 30.71 -7.85
C ALA A 1018 -23.61 31.62 -7.48
N TRP A 1019 -22.57 31.68 -8.30
CA TRP A 1019 -21.39 32.52 -8.07
C TRP A 1019 -20.99 33.30 -9.32
N ASN A 1020 -20.66 34.59 -9.13
CA ASN A 1020 -20.12 35.47 -10.16
C ASN A 1020 -18.65 35.78 -9.85
N GLU A 1021 -17.75 35.33 -10.71
CA GLU A 1021 -16.30 35.51 -10.57
C GLU A 1021 -15.86 36.98 -10.67
N GLU A 1022 -16.49 37.76 -11.56
CA GLU A 1022 -16.13 39.16 -11.84
C GLU A 1022 -16.45 40.08 -10.66
N HIS A 1023 -17.60 39.88 -10.01
CA HIS A 1023 -18.04 40.69 -8.88
C HIS A 1023 -17.73 40.05 -7.51
N ARG A 1024 -17.22 38.82 -7.47
CA ARG A 1024 -17.04 38.02 -6.24
C ARG A 1024 -18.29 38.05 -5.35
N SER A 1025 -19.46 37.90 -5.98
CA SER A 1025 -20.75 37.84 -5.31
C SER A 1025 -21.38 36.48 -5.57
N GLY A 1026 -22.15 35.97 -4.63
CA GLY A 1026 -22.90 34.74 -4.82
C GLY A 1026 -24.29 34.80 -4.22
N GLY A 1027 -25.23 34.10 -4.85
CA GLY A 1027 -26.56 33.86 -4.32
C GLY A 1027 -26.65 32.43 -3.83
N HIS A 1028 -27.21 32.20 -2.65
CA HIS A 1028 -27.45 30.85 -2.13
C HIS A 1028 -28.93 30.71 -1.77
N GLY A 1029 -29.47 29.51 -1.92
CA GLY A 1029 -30.84 29.20 -1.57
C GLY A 1029 -31.03 27.77 -1.11
N TRP A 1030 -32.12 27.54 -0.38
CA TRP A 1030 -32.52 26.23 0.06
C TRP A 1030 -34.05 26.08 0.14
N THR A 1031 -34.56 24.86 -0.01
CA THR A 1031 -35.99 24.54 0.05
C THR A 1031 -36.23 23.31 0.92
N PHE A 1032 -37.24 23.36 1.80
CA PHE A 1032 -37.70 22.23 2.61
C PHE A 1032 -38.99 21.62 2.06
N GLN A 1033 -39.02 20.30 1.97
CA GLN A 1033 -40.15 19.50 1.51
C GLN A 1033 -40.43 18.36 2.49
N ASP A 1034 -41.70 18.09 2.76
CA ASP A 1034 -42.12 16.92 3.55
C ASP A 1034 -42.06 15.62 2.70
N ASN A 1035 -42.28 14.47 3.33
CA ASN A 1035 -42.32 13.14 2.73
C ASN A 1035 -43.30 13.00 1.56
N LYS A 1036 -44.38 13.81 1.54
CA LYS A 1036 -45.35 13.90 0.44
C LYS A 1036 -44.92 14.82 -0.70
N LEU A 1037 -43.70 15.37 -0.65
CA LEU A 1037 -43.18 16.42 -1.54
C LEU A 1037 -43.94 17.74 -1.45
N GLU A 1038 -44.70 17.96 -0.37
CA GLU A 1038 -45.32 19.25 -0.09
C GLU A 1038 -44.28 20.24 0.41
N PHE A 1039 -44.35 21.46 -0.11
CA PHE A 1039 -43.41 22.53 0.16
C PHE A 1039 -43.66 23.14 1.55
N LEU A 1040 -42.63 23.16 2.39
CA LEU A 1040 -42.71 23.70 3.76
C LEU A 1040 -42.22 25.15 3.84
N LYS A 1041 -40.98 25.39 3.39
CA LYS A 1041 -40.32 26.71 3.47
C LYS A 1041 -39.17 26.79 2.46
N GLN A 1042 -38.89 27.99 1.97
CA GLN A 1042 -37.66 28.30 1.24
C GLN A 1042 -37.09 29.62 1.71
N ASP A 1043 -35.80 29.79 1.47
CA ASP A 1043 -35.15 31.07 1.59
C ASP A 1043 -34.05 31.20 0.54
N SER A 1044 -33.72 32.44 0.19
CA SER A 1044 -32.56 32.74 -0.65
C SER A 1044 -31.95 34.08 -0.26
N ALA A 1045 -30.63 34.15 -0.28
CA ALA A 1045 -29.89 35.33 0.13
C ALA A 1045 -28.67 35.57 -0.77
N ALA A 1046 -28.35 36.85 -0.96
CA ALA A 1046 -27.12 37.27 -1.62
C ALA A 1046 -26.00 37.45 -0.59
N ALA A 1047 -24.78 37.07 -0.96
CA ALA A 1047 -23.58 37.28 -0.18
C ALA A 1047 -22.49 37.91 -1.06
N ALA A 1048 -21.83 38.93 -0.52
CA ALA A 1048 -20.74 39.66 -1.17
C ALA A 1048 -19.37 39.17 -0.66
N ASN A 1049 -18.31 39.47 -1.41
CA ASN A 1049 -16.92 39.08 -1.09
C ASN A 1049 -16.72 37.56 -1.00
N ILE A 1050 -17.29 36.80 -1.92
CA ILE A 1050 -17.14 35.35 -1.96
C ILE A 1050 -16.02 34.96 -2.95
N ALA A 1051 -15.03 34.23 -2.45
CA ALA A 1051 -13.85 33.87 -3.22
C ALA A 1051 -14.05 32.72 -4.22
N SER A 1052 -15.08 31.88 -4.05
CA SER A 1052 -15.31 30.70 -4.90
C SER A 1052 -16.76 30.18 -4.83
N PRO A 1053 -17.20 29.40 -5.83
CA PRO A 1053 -18.55 28.82 -5.82
C PRO A 1053 -18.75 27.82 -4.69
N LEU A 1054 -17.68 27.10 -4.29
CA LEU A 1054 -17.73 26.13 -3.21
C LEU A 1054 -18.09 26.79 -1.85
N ILE A 1055 -17.67 28.03 -1.62
CA ILE A 1055 -18.06 28.79 -0.43
C ILE A 1055 -19.57 29.06 -0.45
N VAL A 1056 -20.15 29.44 -1.59
CA VAL A 1056 -21.59 29.71 -1.75
C VAL A 1056 -22.41 28.48 -1.40
N GLU A 1057 -22.07 27.33 -2.01
CA GLU A 1057 -22.68 26.03 -1.74
C GLU A 1057 -22.63 25.67 -0.25
N SER A 1058 -21.48 25.92 0.38
CA SER A 1058 -21.28 25.62 1.81
C SER A 1058 -22.13 26.52 2.70
N ILE A 1059 -22.28 27.80 2.35
CA ILE A 1059 -23.15 28.74 3.06
C ILE A 1059 -24.61 28.31 2.91
N ALA A 1060 -25.04 27.83 1.74
CA ALA A 1060 -26.39 27.32 1.50
C ALA A 1060 -26.76 26.21 2.49
N ILE A 1061 -25.89 25.19 2.63
CA ILE A 1061 -26.10 24.10 3.59
C ILE A 1061 -26.08 24.60 5.04
N ARG A 1062 -25.14 25.49 5.39
CA ARG A 1062 -25.08 26.04 6.76
C ARG A 1062 -26.35 26.82 7.11
N SER A 1063 -26.86 27.64 6.19
CA SER A 1063 -28.10 28.39 6.39
C SER A 1063 -29.31 27.48 6.53
N ALA A 1064 -29.39 26.43 5.70
CA ALA A 1064 -30.45 25.43 5.79
C ALA A 1064 -30.45 24.73 7.15
N LEU A 1065 -29.29 24.29 7.64
CA LEU A 1065 -29.17 23.63 8.94
C LEU A 1065 -29.56 24.56 10.09
N GLN A 1066 -29.11 25.81 10.08
CA GLN A 1066 -29.47 26.78 11.12
C GLN A 1066 -30.99 27.01 11.14
N GLN A 1067 -31.60 27.23 9.98
CA GLN A 1067 -33.03 27.46 9.90
C GLN A 1067 -33.86 26.22 10.28
N ALA A 1068 -33.37 25.02 9.97
CA ALA A 1068 -34.00 23.77 10.39
C ALA A 1068 -34.01 23.62 11.92
N LEU A 1069 -32.94 24.03 12.61
CA LEU A 1069 -32.91 24.08 14.08
C LEU A 1069 -33.89 25.09 14.64
N ASP A 1070 -33.96 26.29 14.05
CA ASP A 1070 -34.90 27.33 14.47
C ASP A 1070 -36.37 26.90 14.30
N LEU A 1071 -36.65 26.01 13.34
CA LEU A 1071 -37.96 25.39 13.11
C LEU A 1071 -38.22 24.14 13.95
N GLY A 1072 -37.25 23.69 14.77
CA GLY A 1072 -37.38 22.50 15.60
C GLY A 1072 -37.39 21.17 14.83
N ILE A 1073 -36.85 21.14 13.61
CA ILE A 1073 -36.77 19.93 12.78
C ILE A 1073 -35.73 18.97 13.40
N LYS A 1074 -36.13 17.72 13.66
CA LYS A 1074 -35.26 16.70 14.28
C LYS A 1074 -34.58 15.75 13.29
N SER A 1075 -35.05 15.69 12.04
CA SER A 1075 -34.54 14.75 11.03
C SER A 1075 -34.54 15.43 9.66
N LEU A 1076 -33.35 15.62 9.08
CA LEU A 1076 -33.16 16.37 7.84
C LEU A 1076 -32.28 15.60 6.85
N HIS A 1077 -32.73 15.50 5.61
CA HIS A 1077 -31.96 14.94 4.49
C HIS A 1077 -31.59 16.04 3.50
N VAL A 1078 -30.31 16.40 3.43
CA VAL A 1078 -29.81 17.48 2.57
C VAL A 1078 -29.30 16.92 1.24
N ALA A 1079 -29.83 17.43 0.14
CA ALA A 1079 -29.42 17.14 -1.23
C ALA A 1079 -28.75 18.39 -1.85
N SER A 1080 -27.54 18.21 -2.38
CA SER A 1080 -26.76 19.22 -3.09
C SER A 1080 -26.16 18.58 -4.35
N ASP A 1081 -25.96 19.36 -5.40
CA ASP A 1081 -25.30 18.94 -6.65
C ASP A 1081 -23.76 19.04 -6.56
N SER A 1082 -23.24 19.75 -5.55
CA SER A 1082 -21.81 19.88 -5.27
C SER A 1082 -21.21 18.60 -4.70
N GLN A 1083 -20.80 17.71 -5.60
CA GLN A 1083 -20.13 16.46 -5.23
C GLN A 1083 -18.87 16.70 -4.38
N GLN A 1084 -18.15 17.80 -4.61
CA GLN A 1084 -16.98 18.16 -3.81
C GLN A 1084 -17.33 18.46 -2.35
N LEU A 1085 -18.43 19.19 -2.10
CA LEU A 1085 -18.91 19.53 -0.76
C LEU A 1085 -19.47 18.31 -0.04
N ILE A 1086 -20.30 17.51 -0.71
CA ILE A 1086 -20.86 16.28 -0.13
C ILE A 1086 -19.74 15.31 0.25
N ASN A 1087 -18.77 15.10 -0.64
CA ASN A 1087 -17.61 14.29 -0.32
C ASN A 1087 -16.84 14.87 0.87
N ALA A 1088 -16.72 16.20 0.97
CA ALA A 1088 -16.05 16.85 2.08
C ALA A 1088 -16.75 16.62 3.42
N ILE A 1089 -18.09 16.69 3.46
CA ILE A 1089 -18.90 16.44 4.66
C ILE A 1089 -18.83 14.96 5.05
N ILE A 1090 -19.12 14.04 4.12
CA ILE A 1090 -19.14 12.58 4.38
C ILE A 1090 -17.76 12.07 4.82
N SER A 1091 -16.70 12.53 4.17
CA SER A 1091 -15.33 12.07 4.50
C SER A 1091 -14.68 12.88 5.63
N ASN A 1092 -15.41 13.83 6.24
CA ASN A 1092 -14.90 14.77 7.23
C ASN A 1092 -13.58 15.44 6.77
N SER A 1093 -13.54 15.84 5.49
CA SER A 1093 -12.36 16.39 4.85
C SER A 1093 -12.17 17.86 5.25
N LYS A 1094 -10.93 18.25 5.54
CA LYS A 1094 -10.59 19.60 6.03
C LYS A 1094 -10.30 20.57 4.88
N LEU A 1095 -11.24 20.82 3.98
CA LEU A 1095 -11.02 21.80 2.91
C LEU A 1095 -10.65 23.17 3.51
N SER A 1096 -9.49 23.70 3.11
CA SER A 1096 -8.90 24.89 3.73
C SER A 1096 -9.70 26.16 3.45
N GLU A 1097 -10.34 26.21 2.28
CA GLU A 1097 -11.12 27.35 1.81
C GLU A 1097 -12.46 27.52 2.54
N ILE A 1098 -13.10 26.41 2.93
CA ILE A 1098 -14.40 26.39 3.62
C ILE A 1098 -14.27 25.87 5.05
N PHE A 1099 -13.09 25.99 5.65
CA PHE A 1099 -12.78 25.37 6.94
C PHE A 1099 -13.74 25.78 8.06
N GLY A 1100 -13.98 27.10 8.22
CA GLY A 1100 -14.91 27.61 9.22
C GLY A 1100 -16.35 27.11 9.00
N ILE A 1101 -16.81 27.13 7.76
CA ILE A 1101 -18.19 26.72 7.39
C ILE A 1101 -18.39 25.21 7.60
N LEU A 1102 -17.40 24.37 7.29
CA LEU A 1102 -17.48 22.93 7.53
C LEU A 1102 -17.56 22.59 9.02
N GLN A 1103 -16.87 23.33 9.89
CA GLN A 1103 -17.00 23.15 11.33
C GLN A 1103 -18.38 23.57 11.82
N ASP A 1104 -18.93 24.67 11.29
CA ASP A 1104 -20.31 25.07 11.59
C ASP A 1104 -21.30 23.97 11.18
N ILE A 1105 -21.18 23.43 9.96
CA ILE A 1105 -22.03 22.33 9.47
C ILE A 1105 -21.89 21.10 10.38
N SER A 1106 -20.66 20.71 10.74
CA SER A 1106 -20.43 19.56 11.62
C SER A 1106 -21.01 19.77 13.02
N HIS A 1107 -20.94 20.98 13.56
CA HIS A 1107 -21.51 21.30 14.86
C HIS A 1107 -23.05 21.30 14.81
N LEU A 1108 -23.64 21.95 13.81
CA LEU A 1108 -25.08 21.98 13.58
C LEU A 1108 -25.66 20.58 13.34
N SER A 1109 -24.92 19.71 12.65
CA SER A 1109 -25.36 18.34 12.40
C SER A 1109 -25.47 17.47 13.64
N LEU A 1110 -24.90 17.86 14.79
CA LEU A 1110 -25.02 17.09 16.05
C LEU A 1110 -26.41 17.23 16.71
N PHE A 1111 -27.21 18.20 16.26
CA PHE A 1111 -28.54 18.49 16.80
C PHE A 1111 -29.67 17.80 16.03
N PHE A 1112 -29.35 17.14 14.91
CA PHE A 1112 -30.23 16.27 14.11
C PHE A 1112 -29.77 14.82 14.29
#